data_AF-A0A662HNE4-F1
#
_entry.id   AF-A0A662HNE4-F1
#
_cell.length_a   1.000
_cell.length_b   1.000
_cell.length_c   1.000
_cell.angle_alpha   90.00
_cell.angle_beta   90.00
_cell.angle_gamma   90.00
#
_symmetry.space_group_name_H-M   'P 1'
#
loop_
_entity.id
_entity.type
_entity.pdbx_description
1 polymer ?
#
loop_
_entity_poly.entity_id
_entity_poly.type
_entity_poly.pdbx_seq_one_letter_code
_entity_poly.pdbx_strand_id
1 'polypeptide(L)'
;MEEMCDLSKYLGTAEVVLREDLESLSRLFSEEERIEFWNKLKTDLRRYLLECSPKVPRDVDKVVRGKFRFAQLLLAASFRVRGEEHPEIVSMFKDKEYDLLFDFEKYKIFDNLDVSDIVEFIRMRKGRVYEFVMEYYSKQYNMLEKTWADIVGDLAFMINLRYKHRREKIEKAVMEYVRRYGLLTTISEIEEAIKKTYEADELRRKLENEIRRKIELEYNIPMLEEKLRVLEEERERLLSRLRDLEDKVLREAEEKSVLASAFEKIKAEKEKLLKEHAELISKLKRVEAVLTEAASKLESKKEELLNLSKRIERREASGTLESEAELLAKTLEELLSKYDEYRSLYDRVLTEKQMLENKLREVEAVLKGEVKGRPILSSEAKAFEEALVAKMSYKLSEPVKIYDPLEGKVKTIKSWDKRFEYSLAELENKLPKGKGVVYVKEKGVVFRRKEVVIEALTLLHIDSYKNQGFDVRPVGLDDVVDILSKRISEAEKGKYYHVLIVSSPTGFTDKVVEYIGGSEFHRMFTAKHVTVYLVDPVEGSVFYNEADKAAKENYSLALPYLPEERILRVMNYVLSDEVLGKAVARAPSKPFLRIDEIAKETKETPDIIRQALLRLEREGKGYAKITPSGIIVFYYSSGVFRR
;
A
#
# COMPACT_ATOMS: atom_id res chain seq x y z
N MET A 1 -9.30 -37.17 0.04
CA MET A 1 -10.48 -37.22 0.91
C MET A 1 -10.04 -37.92 2.18
N GLU A 2 -9.67 -37.16 3.21
CA GLU A 2 -9.45 -37.74 4.54
C GLU A 2 -10.79 -38.32 5.02
N GLU A 3 -10.78 -39.54 5.56
CA GLU A 3 -11.98 -40.16 6.13
C GLU A 3 -12.55 -39.24 7.22
N MET A 4 -13.70 -38.63 6.91
CA MET A 4 -14.40 -37.76 7.82
C MET A 4 -14.87 -38.60 9.03
N CYS A 5 -14.45 -38.22 10.24
CA CYS A 5 -14.82 -38.95 11.44
C CYS A 5 -16.35 -39.00 11.60
N ASP A 6 -16.89 -40.22 11.78
CA ASP A 6 -18.30 -40.44 12.12
C ASP A 6 -18.54 -40.29 13.62
N LEU A 7 -18.99 -39.10 14.03
CA LEU A 7 -19.25 -38.74 15.42
C LEU A 7 -20.36 -39.59 16.09
N SER A 8 -21.28 -40.13 15.30
CA SER A 8 -22.43 -40.89 15.81
C SER A 8 -22.00 -42.16 16.54
N LYS A 9 -20.84 -42.73 16.16
CA LYS A 9 -20.26 -43.94 16.77
C LYS A 9 -19.79 -43.75 18.22
N TYR A 10 -19.59 -42.51 18.67
CA TYR A 10 -19.08 -42.21 20.01
C TYR A 10 -20.13 -41.55 20.90
N LEU A 11 -21.09 -40.82 20.32
CA LEU A 11 -22.04 -40.01 21.09
C LEU A 11 -23.25 -40.77 21.63
N GLY A 12 -23.48 -42.02 21.24
CA GLY A 12 -24.72 -42.75 21.56
C GLY A 12 -25.10 -42.73 23.04
N THR A 13 -24.17 -43.05 23.94
CA THR A 13 -24.45 -43.02 25.39
C THR A 13 -24.61 -41.61 25.93
N ALA A 14 -23.84 -40.64 25.44
CA ALA A 14 -24.02 -39.24 25.82
C ALA A 14 -25.41 -38.74 25.42
N GLU A 15 -25.91 -39.09 24.24
CA GLU A 15 -27.22 -38.66 23.77
C GLU A 15 -28.37 -39.27 24.56
N VAL A 16 -28.24 -40.52 25.03
CA VAL A 16 -29.22 -41.12 25.94
C VAL A 16 -29.31 -40.32 27.23
N VAL A 17 -28.17 -40.06 27.89
CA VAL A 17 -28.13 -39.31 29.15
C VAL A 17 -28.63 -37.87 28.96
N LEU A 18 -28.26 -37.24 27.85
CA LEU A 18 -28.62 -35.84 27.56
C LEU A 18 -30.11 -35.65 27.24
N ARG A 19 -30.84 -36.68 26.80
CA ARG A 19 -32.29 -36.60 26.58
C ARG A 19 -33.08 -36.57 27.88
N GLU A 20 -32.50 -37.10 28.94
CA GLU A 20 -33.11 -37.18 30.25
C GLU A 20 -32.80 -35.93 31.09
N ASP A 21 -33.71 -35.59 31.98
CA ASP A 21 -33.48 -34.61 33.03
C ASP A 21 -32.96 -35.27 34.32
N LEU A 22 -32.50 -34.46 35.27
CA LEU A 22 -31.84 -34.98 36.46
C LEU A 22 -32.78 -35.85 37.32
N GLU A 23 -34.07 -35.52 37.36
CA GLU A 23 -35.08 -36.28 38.10
C GLU A 23 -35.36 -37.62 37.40
N SER A 24 -35.49 -37.60 36.08
CA SER A 24 -35.69 -38.78 35.24
C SER A 24 -34.49 -39.73 35.31
N LEU A 25 -33.26 -39.21 35.18
CA LEU A 25 -32.04 -40.01 35.39
C LEU A 25 -31.99 -40.65 36.77
N SER A 26 -32.42 -39.90 37.80
CA SER A 26 -32.42 -40.40 39.17
C SER A 26 -33.48 -41.48 39.41
N ARG A 27 -34.60 -41.47 38.68
CA ARG A 27 -35.77 -42.35 38.93
C ARG A 27 -35.91 -43.52 37.96
N LEU A 28 -35.60 -43.34 36.69
CA LEU A 28 -35.83 -44.34 35.64
C LEU A 28 -34.72 -45.40 35.58
N PHE A 29 -33.51 -45.05 36.00
CA PHE A 29 -32.35 -45.93 35.95
C PHE A 29 -31.89 -46.32 37.35
N SER A 30 -31.50 -47.59 37.51
CA SER A 30 -30.89 -48.09 38.75
C SER A 30 -29.50 -47.47 38.98
N GLU A 31 -28.99 -47.61 40.20
CA GLU A 31 -27.63 -47.21 40.53
C GLU A 31 -26.61 -47.95 39.63
N GLU A 32 -26.80 -49.26 39.40
CA GLU A 32 -25.90 -50.03 38.52
C GLU A 32 -25.95 -49.55 37.07
N GLU A 33 -27.13 -49.25 36.53
CA GLU A 33 -27.28 -48.74 35.16
C GLU A 33 -26.62 -47.38 34.99
N ARG A 34 -26.73 -46.49 35.99
CA ARG A 34 -26.05 -45.19 35.97
C ARG A 34 -24.52 -45.32 36.04
N ILE A 35 -24.01 -46.29 36.81
CA ILE A 35 -22.58 -46.62 36.86
C ILE A 35 -22.12 -47.17 35.50
N GLU A 36 -22.93 -48.02 34.86
CA GLU A 36 -22.64 -48.52 33.52
C GLU A 36 -22.56 -47.37 32.50
N PHE A 37 -23.53 -46.45 32.51
CA PHE A 37 -23.49 -45.26 31.67
C PHE A 37 -22.25 -44.40 31.92
N TRP A 38 -21.86 -44.20 33.18
CA TRP A 38 -20.64 -43.45 33.53
C TRP A 38 -19.38 -44.08 32.93
N ASN A 39 -19.22 -45.39 33.12
CA ASN A 39 -18.06 -46.15 32.60
C ASN A 39 -18.02 -46.17 31.07
N LYS A 40 -19.19 -46.28 30.44
CA LYS A 40 -19.33 -46.25 28.98
C LYS A 40 -19.01 -44.86 28.42
N LEU A 41 -19.51 -43.78 29.03
CA LEU A 41 -19.16 -42.40 28.66
C LEU A 41 -17.65 -42.14 28.74
N LYS A 42 -16.99 -42.63 29.79
CA LYS A 42 -15.54 -42.48 29.96
C LYS A 42 -14.77 -43.20 28.86
N THR A 43 -15.24 -44.39 28.47
CA THR A 43 -14.65 -45.20 27.39
C THR A 43 -14.86 -44.53 26.03
N ASP A 44 -16.09 -44.09 25.74
CA ASP A 44 -16.45 -43.45 24.48
C ASP A 44 -15.73 -42.10 24.30
N LEU A 45 -15.63 -41.29 25.37
CA LEU A 45 -14.86 -40.05 25.36
C LEU A 45 -13.38 -40.32 25.08
N ARG A 46 -12.78 -41.34 25.72
CA ARG A 46 -11.36 -41.69 25.50
C ARG A 46 -11.12 -42.10 24.05
N ARG A 47 -12.00 -42.91 23.48
CA ARG A 47 -11.92 -43.31 22.06
C ARG A 47 -12.08 -42.12 21.13
N TYR A 48 -13.06 -41.24 21.39
CA TYR A 48 -13.26 -40.01 20.62
C TYR A 48 -12.00 -39.12 20.61
N LEU A 49 -11.40 -38.90 21.78
CA LEU A 49 -10.20 -38.06 21.92
C LEU A 49 -8.99 -38.59 21.13
N LEU A 50 -8.84 -39.92 21.04
CA LEU A 50 -7.73 -40.56 20.33
C LEU A 50 -7.98 -40.69 18.82
N GLU A 51 -9.19 -41.07 18.43
CA GLU A 51 -9.50 -41.50 17.07
C GLU A 51 -10.02 -40.36 16.18
N CYS A 52 -10.68 -39.36 16.77
CA CYS A 52 -11.53 -38.40 16.05
C CYS A 52 -11.30 -36.92 16.37
N SER A 53 -11.04 -36.56 17.63
CA SER A 53 -10.84 -35.17 18.04
C SER A 53 -9.78 -34.41 17.21
N PRO A 54 -8.63 -35.01 16.82
CA PRO A 54 -7.64 -34.33 15.97
C PRO A 54 -8.08 -34.11 14.51
N LYS A 55 -9.14 -34.79 14.05
CA LYS A 55 -9.59 -34.83 12.65
C LYS A 55 -10.83 -33.98 12.39
N VAL A 56 -11.40 -33.35 13.41
CA VAL A 56 -12.61 -32.53 13.30
C VAL A 56 -12.30 -31.05 13.53
N PRO A 57 -13.05 -30.11 12.93
CA PRO A 57 -12.91 -28.69 13.20
C PRO A 57 -13.04 -28.37 14.70
N ARG A 58 -12.31 -27.36 15.18
CA ARG A 58 -12.29 -26.97 16.61
C ARG A 58 -13.69 -26.70 17.18
N ASP A 59 -14.57 -26.08 16.40
CA ASP A 59 -15.93 -25.77 16.85
C ASP A 59 -16.78 -27.03 17.05
N VAL A 60 -16.59 -28.03 16.18
CA VAL A 60 -17.24 -29.34 16.28
C VAL A 60 -16.67 -30.12 17.47
N ASP A 61 -15.35 -30.11 17.65
CA ASP A 61 -14.67 -30.75 18.79
C ASP A 61 -15.18 -30.20 20.13
N LYS A 62 -15.30 -28.87 20.23
CA LYS A 62 -15.82 -28.18 21.41
C LYS A 62 -17.24 -28.63 21.78
N VAL A 63 -18.14 -28.74 20.80
CA VAL A 63 -19.53 -29.21 21.02
C VAL A 63 -19.55 -30.66 21.51
N VAL A 64 -18.76 -31.54 20.88
CA VAL A 64 -18.74 -32.97 21.22
C VAL A 64 -18.15 -33.21 22.61
N ARG A 65 -17.02 -32.58 22.93
CA ARG A 65 -16.42 -32.64 24.28
C ARG A 65 -17.36 -32.10 25.34
N GLY A 66 -18.04 -31.00 25.03
CA GLY A 66 -19.08 -30.44 25.88
C GLY A 66 -20.20 -31.44 26.17
N LYS A 67 -20.73 -32.14 25.14
CA LYS A 67 -21.79 -33.15 25.30
C LYS A 67 -21.38 -34.24 26.30
N PHE A 68 -20.16 -34.78 26.17
CA PHE A 68 -19.64 -35.78 27.11
C PHE A 68 -19.51 -35.23 28.53
N ARG A 69 -18.87 -34.06 28.69
CA ARG A 69 -18.69 -33.41 30.00
C ARG A 69 -20.02 -33.12 30.70
N PHE A 70 -21.01 -32.65 29.95
CA PHE A 70 -22.32 -32.33 30.51
C PHE A 70 -23.13 -33.60 30.84
N ALA A 71 -23.06 -34.65 30.03
CA ALA A 71 -23.64 -35.97 30.36
C ALA A 71 -23.01 -36.57 31.62
N GLN A 72 -21.69 -36.46 31.78
CA GLN A 72 -21.00 -36.85 33.01
C GLN A 72 -21.49 -36.05 34.21
N LEU A 73 -21.61 -34.72 34.11
CA LEU A 73 -22.12 -33.89 35.21
C LEU A 73 -23.54 -34.31 35.63
N LEU A 74 -24.43 -34.60 34.68
CA LEU A 74 -25.80 -35.07 34.97
C LEU A 74 -25.81 -36.40 35.74
N LEU A 75 -25.00 -37.38 35.32
CA LEU A 75 -24.88 -38.64 36.06
C LEU A 75 -24.27 -38.41 37.44
N ALA A 76 -23.18 -37.67 37.54
CA ALA A 76 -22.53 -37.36 38.83
C ALA A 76 -23.50 -36.64 39.79
N ALA A 77 -24.33 -35.74 39.28
CA ALA A 77 -25.34 -35.04 40.05
C ALA A 77 -26.47 -35.98 40.50
N SER A 78 -26.85 -36.98 39.69
CA SER A 78 -27.90 -37.94 40.07
C SER A 78 -27.51 -38.79 41.29
N PHE A 79 -26.25 -39.23 41.39
CA PHE A 79 -25.71 -39.91 42.58
C PHE A 79 -25.77 -38.99 43.81
N ARG A 80 -25.36 -37.71 43.64
CA ARG A 80 -25.37 -36.70 44.72
C ARG A 80 -26.78 -36.40 45.23
N VAL A 81 -27.78 -36.35 44.35
CA VAL A 81 -29.20 -36.12 44.73
C VAL A 81 -29.79 -37.32 45.48
N ARG A 82 -29.38 -38.54 45.13
CA ARG A 82 -29.82 -39.79 45.78
C ARG A 82 -29.06 -40.13 47.07
N GLY A 83 -27.95 -39.44 47.35
CA GLY A 83 -27.09 -39.73 48.49
C GLY A 83 -26.30 -41.04 48.33
N GLU A 84 -26.05 -41.45 47.08
CA GLU A 84 -25.29 -42.66 46.75
C GLU A 84 -23.79 -42.35 46.81
N GLU A 85 -23.03 -43.12 47.60
CA GLU A 85 -21.62 -42.83 47.89
C GLU A 85 -20.68 -43.35 46.79
N HIS A 86 -20.44 -42.49 45.78
CA HIS A 86 -19.44 -42.70 44.72
C HIS A 86 -18.43 -41.54 44.67
N PRO A 87 -17.49 -41.44 45.63
CA PRO A 87 -16.58 -40.30 45.74
C PRO A 87 -15.75 -40.06 44.48
N GLU A 88 -15.36 -41.12 43.78
CA GLU A 88 -14.59 -41.07 42.53
C GLU A 88 -15.37 -40.48 41.33
N ILE A 89 -16.70 -40.47 41.42
CA ILE A 89 -17.60 -39.88 40.42
C ILE A 89 -17.93 -38.43 40.83
N VAL A 90 -18.38 -38.26 42.07
CA VAL A 90 -18.90 -36.96 42.57
C VAL A 90 -17.79 -35.92 42.75
N SER A 91 -16.55 -36.33 43.05
CA SER A 91 -15.42 -35.39 43.19
C SER A 91 -14.86 -34.88 41.85
N MET A 92 -15.35 -35.38 40.70
CA MET A 92 -14.87 -34.97 39.38
C MET A 92 -15.25 -33.53 39.01
N PHE A 93 -16.31 -32.99 39.62
CA PHE A 93 -16.82 -31.65 39.37
C PHE A 93 -16.78 -30.81 40.65
N LYS A 94 -16.63 -29.49 40.49
CA LYS A 94 -16.63 -28.53 41.60
C LYS A 94 -18.05 -28.29 42.09
N ASP A 95 -18.22 -27.92 43.36
CA ASP A 95 -19.53 -27.57 43.92
C ASP A 95 -20.25 -26.48 43.10
N LYS A 96 -19.53 -25.46 42.61
CA LYS A 96 -20.09 -24.43 41.72
C LYS A 96 -20.72 -24.99 40.42
N GLU A 97 -20.19 -26.08 39.87
CA GLU A 97 -20.72 -26.72 38.66
C GLU A 97 -22.01 -27.48 38.97
N TYR A 98 -22.09 -28.11 40.16
CA TYR A 98 -23.32 -28.72 40.66
C TYR A 98 -24.40 -27.68 40.98
N ASP A 99 -24.03 -26.61 41.69
CA ASP A 99 -24.95 -25.52 42.04
C ASP A 99 -25.58 -24.92 40.77
N LEU A 100 -24.78 -24.72 39.72
CA LEU A 100 -25.29 -24.22 38.45
C LEU A 100 -26.27 -25.19 37.79
N LEU A 101 -25.96 -26.50 37.76
CA LEU A 101 -26.86 -27.51 37.22
C LEU A 101 -28.18 -27.53 38.00
N PHE A 102 -28.10 -27.58 39.34
CA PHE A 102 -29.29 -27.62 40.19
C PHE A 102 -30.13 -26.35 40.05
N ASP A 103 -29.49 -25.19 39.96
CA ASP A 103 -30.20 -23.93 39.71
C ASP A 103 -30.93 -23.96 38.36
N PHE A 104 -30.33 -24.49 37.29
CA PHE A 104 -31.01 -24.61 35.99
C PHE A 104 -32.13 -25.65 35.96
N GLU A 105 -31.99 -26.76 36.69
CA GLU A 105 -33.04 -27.78 36.78
C GLU A 105 -34.30 -27.25 37.48
N LYS A 106 -34.19 -26.27 38.40
CA LYS A 106 -35.37 -25.60 39.00
C LYS A 106 -36.25 -24.91 37.95
N TYR A 107 -35.67 -24.43 36.85
CA TYR A 107 -36.41 -23.77 35.76
C TYR A 107 -37.11 -24.76 34.81
N LYS A 108 -37.08 -26.07 35.07
CA LYS A 108 -37.86 -27.07 34.30
C LYS A 108 -39.36 -26.77 34.29
N ILE A 109 -39.89 -26.11 35.32
CA ILE A 109 -41.31 -25.70 35.36
C ILE A 109 -41.73 -24.90 34.13
N PHE A 110 -40.80 -24.16 33.50
CA PHE A 110 -41.06 -23.34 32.32
C PHE A 110 -41.18 -24.17 31.03
N ASP A 111 -40.78 -25.44 31.00
CA ASP A 111 -40.91 -26.29 29.80
C ASP A 111 -42.38 -26.52 29.46
N ASN A 112 -43.23 -26.68 30.48
CA ASN A 112 -44.66 -27.00 30.37
C ASN A 112 -45.58 -25.77 30.39
N LEU A 113 -45.02 -24.55 30.47
CA LEU A 113 -45.80 -23.31 30.48
C LEU A 113 -45.66 -22.59 29.14
N ASP A 114 -46.73 -21.98 28.68
CA ASP A 114 -46.66 -21.04 27.57
C ASP A 114 -46.35 -19.62 28.06
N VAL A 115 -45.91 -18.77 27.14
CA VAL A 115 -45.55 -17.37 27.46
C VAL A 115 -46.71 -16.64 28.13
N SER A 116 -47.94 -16.86 27.69
CA SER A 116 -49.15 -16.29 28.29
C SER A 116 -49.37 -16.73 29.74
N ASP A 117 -49.07 -17.99 30.07
CA ASP A 117 -49.26 -18.51 31.42
C ASP A 117 -48.27 -17.85 32.37
N ILE A 118 -47.01 -17.74 31.94
CA ILE A 118 -45.96 -17.08 32.72
C ILE A 118 -46.32 -15.60 32.95
N VAL A 119 -46.84 -14.90 31.94
CA VAL A 119 -47.33 -13.51 32.06
C VAL A 119 -48.43 -13.39 33.12
N GLU A 120 -49.37 -14.33 33.16
CA GLU A 120 -50.42 -14.36 34.17
C GLU A 120 -49.87 -14.62 35.57
N PHE A 121 -48.90 -15.53 35.71
CA PHE A 121 -48.20 -15.74 36.99
C PHE A 121 -47.45 -14.49 37.47
N ILE A 122 -46.78 -13.77 36.56
CA ILE A 122 -46.13 -12.50 36.86
C ILE A 122 -47.16 -11.46 37.34
N ARG A 123 -48.31 -11.37 36.65
CA ARG A 123 -49.41 -10.48 37.02
C ARG A 123 -49.98 -10.77 38.41
N MET A 124 -50.17 -12.04 38.74
CA MET A 124 -50.74 -12.47 40.02
C MET A 124 -49.76 -12.31 41.21
N ARG A 125 -48.46 -12.11 40.96
CA ARG A 125 -47.41 -11.91 41.97
C ARG A 125 -47.35 -13.00 43.04
N LYS A 126 -47.75 -14.22 42.68
CA LYS A 126 -47.84 -15.36 43.61
C LYS A 126 -47.43 -16.65 42.92
N GLY A 127 -46.75 -17.48 43.69
CA GLY A 127 -46.35 -18.82 43.29
C GLY A 127 -44.93 -18.91 42.75
N ARG A 128 -44.44 -20.14 42.67
CA ARG A 128 -43.05 -20.47 42.32
C ARG A 128 -42.60 -19.91 40.97
N VAL A 129 -43.51 -19.76 40.01
CA VAL A 129 -43.18 -19.20 38.68
C VAL A 129 -42.74 -17.74 38.79
N TYR A 130 -43.45 -16.91 39.56
CA TYR A 130 -43.08 -15.51 39.77
C TYR A 130 -41.75 -15.40 40.53
N GLU A 131 -41.58 -16.19 41.60
CA GLU A 131 -40.36 -16.21 42.40
C GLU A 131 -39.13 -16.57 41.54
N PHE A 132 -39.25 -17.58 40.67
CA PHE A 132 -38.16 -17.96 39.77
C PHE A 132 -37.90 -16.91 38.68
N VAL A 133 -38.92 -16.22 38.18
CA VAL A 133 -38.71 -15.09 37.25
C VAL A 133 -37.90 -13.98 37.95
N MET A 134 -38.23 -13.65 39.20
CA MET A 134 -37.47 -12.63 39.95
C MET A 134 -36.04 -13.10 40.28
N GLU A 135 -35.88 -14.36 40.69
CA GLU A 135 -34.58 -14.98 40.93
C GLU A 135 -33.72 -14.95 39.65
N TYR A 136 -34.32 -15.24 38.48
CA TYR A 136 -33.66 -15.26 37.18
C TYR A 136 -32.90 -13.96 36.87
N TYR A 137 -33.55 -12.82 37.10
CA TYR A 137 -32.96 -11.50 36.85
C TYR A 137 -32.03 -11.05 37.97
N SER A 138 -32.36 -11.33 39.24
CA SER A 138 -31.51 -10.93 40.38
C SER A 138 -30.14 -11.62 40.36
N LYS A 139 -30.09 -12.91 40.00
CA LYS A 139 -28.85 -13.69 39.86
C LYS A 139 -28.15 -13.49 38.50
N GLN A 140 -28.65 -12.57 37.67
CA GLN A 140 -28.06 -12.21 36.38
C GLN A 140 -27.91 -13.41 35.42
N TYR A 141 -28.84 -14.38 35.43
CA TYR A 141 -28.79 -15.52 34.50
C TYR A 141 -29.11 -15.14 33.05
N ASN A 142 -29.53 -13.90 32.81
CA ASN A 142 -29.55 -13.28 31.49
C ASN A 142 -28.14 -13.02 30.94
N MET A 143 -27.11 -12.94 31.79
CA MET A 143 -25.74 -12.54 31.43
C MET A 143 -24.73 -13.67 31.69
N LEU A 144 -24.68 -14.62 30.76
CA LEU A 144 -23.87 -15.85 30.91
C LEU A 144 -22.35 -15.63 30.97
N GLU A 145 -21.83 -14.56 30.38
CA GLU A 145 -20.38 -14.37 30.21
C GLU A 145 -19.66 -13.95 31.51
N LYS A 146 -20.32 -13.19 32.40
CA LYS A 146 -19.71 -12.71 33.66
C LYS A 146 -19.83 -13.70 34.81
N THR A 147 -20.93 -14.44 34.88
CA THR A 147 -21.25 -15.29 36.04
C THR A 147 -20.44 -16.61 36.05
N TRP A 148 -19.88 -17.02 34.91
CA TRP A 148 -19.36 -18.38 34.70
C TRP A 148 -17.87 -18.47 34.37
N ALA A 149 -17.09 -17.41 34.65
CA ALA A 149 -15.65 -17.38 34.43
C ALA A 149 -14.89 -18.54 35.12
N ASP A 150 -15.45 -19.09 36.20
CA ASP A 150 -14.87 -20.19 36.99
C ASP A 150 -15.20 -21.61 36.47
N ILE A 151 -16.06 -21.73 35.45
CA ILE A 151 -16.53 -23.01 34.89
C ILE A 151 -15.75 -23.34 33.62
N VAL A 152 -15.37 -24.62 33.46
CA VAL A 152 -14.58 -25.08 32.31
C VAL A 152 -15.34 -24.83 31.00
N GLY A 153 -14.70 -24.15 30.04
CA GLY A 153 -15.36 -23.53 28.88
C GLY A 153 -16.26 -24.43 28.01
N ASP A 154 -15.96 -25.73 27.87
CA ASP A 154 -16.78 -26.66 27.08
C ASP A 154 -18.11 -26.99 27.78
N LEU A 155 -18.10 -27.06 29.12
CA LEU A 155 -19.28 -27.32 29.94
C LEU A 155 -20.22 -26.10 29.95
N ALA A 156 -19.66 -24.90 30.13
CA ALA A 156 -20.41 -23.65 30.10
C ALA A 156 -21.14 -23.45 28.76
N PHE A 157 -20.47 -23.74 27.65
CA PHE A 157 -21.07 -23.69 26.31
C PHE A 157 -22.27 -24.64 26.17
N MET A 158 -22.17 -25.87 26.68
CA MET A 158 -23.27 -26.83 26.57
C MET A 158 -24.45 -26.56 27.50
N ILE A 159 -24.19 -26.07 28.72
CA ILE A 159 -25.25 -25.62 29.63
C ILE A 159 -26.05 -24.49 28.97
N ASN A 160 -25.35 -23.52 28.37
CA ASN A 160 -25.99 -22.45 27.61
C ASN A 160 -26.89 -23.00 26.49
N LEU A 161 -26.35 -23.91 25.67
CA LEU A 161 -27.08 -24.49 24.55
C LEU A 161 -28.34 -25.25 25.00
N ARG A 162 -28.25 -26.05 26.08
CA ARG A 162 -29.37 -26.85 26.60
C ARG A 162 -30.50 -25.99 27.15
N TYR A 163 -30.19 -24.97 27.94
CA TYR A 163 -31.21 -24.18 28.64
C TYR A 163 -31.59 -22.87 27.92
N LYS A 164 -31.09 -22.65 26.71
CA LYS A 164 -31.39 -21.48 25.87
C LYS A 164 -32.91 -21.24 25.73
N HIS A 165 -33.67 -22.26 25.39
CA HIS A 165 -35.12 -22.09 25.16
C HIS A 165 -35.89 -21.70 26.42
N ARG A 166 -35.52 -22.22 27.59
CA ARG A 166 -36.15 -21.84 28.87
C ARG A 166 -35.92 -20.36 29.15
N ARG A 167 -34.67 -19.89 28.97
CA ARG A 167 -34.29 -18.48 29.14
C ARG A 167 -35.03 -17.57 28.19
N GLU A 168 -35.04 -17.91 26.89
CA GLU A 168 -35.80 -17.17 25.88
C GLU A 168 -37.30 -17.11 26.22
N LYS A 169 -37.87 -18.17 26.79
CA LYS A 169 -39.28 -18.22 27.19
C LYS A 169 -39.57 -17.32 28.40
N ILE A 170 -38.71 -17.35 29.42
CA ILE A 170 -38.79 -16.45 30.60
C ILE A 170 -38.67 -14.98 30.16
N GLU A 171 -37.69 -14.68 29.33
CA GLU A 171 -37.46 -13.34 28.77
C GLU A 171 -38.67 -12.84 27.98
N LYS A 172 -39.20 -13.66 27.06
CA LYS A 172 -40.43 -13.33 26.30
C LYS A 172 -41.63 -13.06 27.20
N ALA A 173 -41.79 -13.83 28.28
CA ALA A 173 -42.92 -13.64 29.20
C ALA A 173 -42.82 -12.34 29.99
N VAL A 174 -41.63 -11.99 30.48
CA VAL A 174 -41.42 -10.68 31.13
C VAL A 174 -41.68 -9.54 30.14
N MET A 175 -41.23 -9.66 28.89
CA MET A 175 -41.51 -8.66 27.83
C MET A 175 -43.01 -8.48 27.58
N GLU A 176 -43.74 -9.60 27.43
CA GLU A 176 -45.17 -9.57 27.14
C GLU A 176 -45.98 -8.99 28.30
N TYR A 177 -45.54 -9.25 29.54
CA TYR A 177 -46.10 -8.64 30.73
C TYR A 177 -45.90 -7.10 30.73
N VAL A 178 -44.67 -6.64 30.52
CA VAL A 178 -44.33 -5.21 30.49
C VAL A 178 -45.11 -4.48 29.39
N ARG A 179 -45.24 -5.09 28.21
CA ARG A 179 -46.01 -4.54 27.08
C ARG A 179 -47.49 -4.40 27.38
N ARG A 180 -48.10 -5.39 28.05
CA ARG A 180 -49.56 -5.42 28.29
C ARG A 180 -49.99 -4.58 29.48
N TYR A 181 -49.19 -4.53 30.55
CA TYR A 181 -49.66 -4.06 31.84
C TYR A 181 -48.89 -2.85 32.40
N GLY A 182 -47.77 -2.44 31.76
CA GLY A 182 -46.93 -1.33 32.22
C GLY A 182 -46.11 -1.64 33.49
N LEU A 183 -45.34 -0.65 33.95
CA LEU A 183 -44.51 -0.74 35.16
C LEU A 183 -45.40 -0.66 36.42
N LEU A 184 -45.24 -1.56 37.40
CA LEU A 184 -45.97 -1.49 38.66
C LEU A 184 -45.17 -0.71 39.70
N THR A 185 -45.83 0.28 40.30
CA THR A 185 -45.28 1.42 41.06
C THR A 185 -44.52 1.14 42.36
N THR A 186 -44.07 -0.10 42.63
CA THR A 186 -43.27 -0.42 43.84
C THR A 186 -41.96 -1.17 43.58
N ILE A 187 -41.56 -1.39 42.31
CA ILE A 187 -40.24 -1.92 41.90
C ILE A 187 -39.72 -1.12 40.66
N SER A 188 -39.81 0.21 40.69
CA SER A 188 -39.62 1.02 39.46
C SER A 188 -38.21 0.95 38.86
N GLU A 189 -37.16 0.91 39.68
CA GLU A 189 -35.77 0.97 39.19
C GLU A 189 -35.30 -0.31 38.50
N ILE A 190 -35.70 -1.49 39.02
CA ILE A 190 -35.34 -2.77 38.40
C ILE A 190 -36.14 -2.98 37.12
N GLU A 191 -37.43 -2.63 37.11
CA GLU A 191 -38.25 -2.76 35.91
C GLU A 191 -37.84 -1.76 34.81
N GLU A 192 -37.45 -0.53 35.17
CA GLU A 192 -36.88 0.45 34.23
C GLU A 192 -35.53 0.00 33.68
N ALA A 193 -34.66 -0.57 34.52
CA ALA A 193 -33.40 -1.16 34.09
C ALA A 193 -33.64 -2.29 33.08
N ILE A 194 -34.56 -3.23 33.37
CA ILE A 194 -34.92 -4.34 32.47
C ILE A 194 -35.46 -3.83 31.14
N LYS A 195 -36.34 -2.82 31.16
CA LYS A 195 -36.88 -2.21 29.93
C LYS A 195 -35.76 -1.60 29.08
N LYS A 196 -34.85 -0.84 29.71
CA LYS A 196 -33.77 -0.14 29.01
C LYS A 196 -32.70 -1.08 28.47
N THR A 197 -32.40 -2.17 29.18
CA THR A 197 -31.53 -3.23 28.65
C THR A 197 -32.16 -3.94 27.46
N TYR A 198 -33.48 -4.14 27.46
CA TYR A 198 -34.17 -4.71 26.30
C TYR A 198 -34.14 -3.79 25.08
N GLU A 199 -34.43 -2.50 25.26
CA GLU A 199 -34.33 -1.51 24.17
C GLU A 199 -32.92 -1.49 23.57
N ALA A 200 -31.89 -1.67 24.39
CA ALA A 200 -30.50 -1.75 23.95
C ALA A 200 -30.20 -3.06 23.18
N ASP A 201 -30.63 -4.22 23.69
CA ASP A 201 -30.46 -5.50 22.99
C ASP A 201 -31.22 -5.52 21.65
N GLU A 202 -32.45 -5.02 21.61
CA GLU A 202 -33.25 -4.93 20.38
C GLU A 202 -32.57 -4.02 19.36
N LEU A 203 -32.08 -2.84 19.78
CA LEU A 203 -31.33 -1.93 18.93
C LEU A 203 -30.07 -2.61 18.39
N ARG A 204 -29.27 -3.26 19.25
CA ARG A 204 -28.05 -3.96 18.86
C ARG A 204 -28.35 -5.02 17.81
N ARG A 205 -29.30 -5.93 18.07
CA ARG A 205 -29.67 -7.02 17.13
C ARG A 205 -30.21 -6.47 15.82
N LYS A 206 -31.00 -5.40 15.87
CA LYS A 206 -31.54 -4.76 14.65
C LYS A 206 -30.41 -4.18 13.81
N LEU A 207 -29.47 -3.48 14.42
CA LEU A 207 -28.30 -2.92 13.74
C LEU A 207 -27.38 -4.00 13.20
N GLU A 208 -27.05 -5.03 13.98
CA GLU A 208 -26.24 -6.17 13.52
C GLU A 208 -26.86 -6.85 12.29
N ASN A 209 -28.17 -7.09 12.30
CA ASN A 209 -28.89 -7.66 11.16
C ASN A 209 -28.94 -6.72 9.96
N GLU A 210 -29.15 -5.42 10.18
CA GLU A 210 -29.15 -4.42 9.10
C GLU A 210 -27.77 -4.32 8.45
N ILE A 211 -26.71 -4.27 9.26
CA ILE A 211 -25.31 -4.23 8.80
C ILE A 211 -24.98 -5.50 8.05
N ARG A 212 -25.29 -6.68 8.60
CA ARG A 212 -25.06 -7.96 7.92
C ARG A 212 -25.78 -7.99 6.57
N ARG A 213 -27.07 -7.63 6.54
CA ARG A 213 -27.85 -7.58 5.30
C ARG A 213 -27.26 -6.62 4.27
N LYS A 214 -26.88 -5.41 4.69
CA LYS A 214 -26.29 -4.42 3.78
C LYS A 214 -24.92 -4.85 3.27
N ILE A 215 -24.02 -5.30 4.16
CA ILE A 215 -22.65 -5.70 3.80
C ILE A 215 -22.62 -6.97 2.94
N GLU A 216 -23.37 -8.01 3.32
CA GLU A 216 -23.32 -9.31 2.64
C GLU A 216 -24.25 -9.38 1.42
N LEU A 217 -25.49 -8.91 1.53
CA LEU A 217 -26.50 -9.13 0.48
C LEU A 217 -26.62 -7.95 -0.49
N GLU A 218 -26.57 -6.71 0.00
CA GLU A 218 -26.75 -5.52 -0.83
C GLU A 218 -25.44 -5.09 -1.50
N TYR A 219 -24.35 -5.03 -0.74
CA TYR A 219 -23.05 -4.57 -1.22
C TYR A 219 -22.10 -5.69 -1.62
N ASN A 220 -22.39 -6.94 -1.21
CA ASN A 220 -21.61 -8.14 -1.50
C ASN A 220 -20.11 -7.94 -1.24
N ILE A 221 -19.82 -7.39 -0.08
CA ILE A 221 -18.48 -6.97 0.32
C ILE A 221 -17.46 -8.11 0.44
N PRO A 222 -17.81 -9.35 0.83
CA PRO A 222 -16.85 -10.46 0.83
C PRO A 222 -16.22 -10.74 -0.55
N MET A 223 -16.87 -10.32 -1.64
CA MET A 223 -16.32 -10.39 -2.99
C MET A 223 -15.46 -9.17 -3.39
N LEU A 224 -15.38 -8.12 -2.56
CA LEU A 224 -14.63 -6.91 -2.89
C LEU A 224 -13.12 -7.11 -2.86
N GLU A 225 -12.58 -7.90 -1.93
CA GLU A 225 -11.14 -8.19 -1.90
C GLU A 225 -10.70 -8.94 -3.17
N GLU A 226 -11.50 -9.93 -3.58
CA GLU A 226 -11.26 -10.66 -4.83
C GLU A 226 -11.41 -9.74 -6.05
N LYS A 227 -12.45 -8.89 -6.07
CA LYS A 227 -12.63 -7.91 -7.15
C LYS A 227 -11.49 -6.91 -7.20
N LEU A 228 -10.97 -6.48 -6.04
CA LEU A 228 -9.83 -5.57 -5.95
C LEU A 228 -8.58 -6.23 -6.51
N ARG A 229 -8.31 -7.49 -6.14
CA ARG A 229 -7.20 -8.26 -6.70
C ARG A 229 -7.27 -8.37 -8.23
N VAL A 230 -8.46 -8.66 -8.77
CA VAL A 230 -8.66 -8.71 -10.22
C VAL A 230 -8.38 -7.35 -10.87
N LEU A 231 -8.84 -6.25 -10.26
CA LEU A 231 -8.59 -4.91 -10.75
C LEU A 231 -7.11 -4.51 -10.67
N GLU A 232 -6.40 -4.94 -9.64
CA GLU A 232 -4.95 -4.76 -9.51
C GLU A 232 -4.21 -5.49 -10.64
N GLU A 233 -4.57 -6.73 -10.93
CA GLU A 233 -4.00 -7.50 -12.04
C GLU A 233 -4.31 -6.88 -13.41
N GLU A 234 -5.55 -6.44 -13.64
CA GLU A 234 -5.94 -5.74 -14.86
C GLU A 234 -5.19 -4.41 -15.02
N ARG A 235 -4.99 -3.67 -13.93
CA ARG A 235 -4.17 -2.45 -13.90
C ARG A 235 -2.72 -2.77 -14.28
N GLU A 236 -2.11 -3.78 -13.68
CA GLU A 236 -0.72 -4.15 -14.00
C GLU A 236 -0.55 -4.53 -15.47
N ARG A 237 -1.52 -5.28 -16.03
CA ARG A 237 -1.54 -5.61 -17.46
C ARG A 237 -1.66 -4.37 -18.34
N LEU A 238 -2.55 -3.44 -17.99
CA LEU A 238 -2.71 -2.18 -18.71
C LEU A 238 -1.43 -1.34 -18.65
N LEU A 239 -0.78 -1.27 -17.49
CA LEU A 239 0.48 -0.56 -17.30
C LEU A 239 1.64 -1.22 -18.07
N SER A 240 1.67 -2.55 -18.19
CA SER A 240 2.66 -3.25 -19.02
C SER A 240 2.47 -2.92 -20.50
N ARG A 241 1.22 -2.99 -20.99
CA ARG A 241 0.91 -2.66 -22.39
C ARG A 241 1.17 -1.19 -22.72
N LEU A 242 0.98 -0.30 -21.75
CA LEU A 242 1.35 1.11 -21.87
C LEU A 242 2.86 1.27 -22.08
N ARG A 243 3.69 0.57 -21.29
CA ARG A 243 5.15 0.55 -21.47
C ARG A 243 5.56 -0.03 -22.82
N ASP A 244 4.94 -1.12 -23.25
CA ASP A 244 5.24 -1.71 -24.55
C ASP A 244 4.93 -0.74 -25.70
N LEU A 245 3.85 0.04 -25.57
CA LEU A 245 3.48 1.07 -26.53
C LEU A 245 4.44 2.27 -26.49
N GLU A 246 4.85 2.70 -25.29
CA GLU A 246 5.90 3.71 -25.09
C GLU A 246 7.22 3.30 -25.75
N ASP A 247 7.68 2.06 -25.53
CA ASP A 247 8.90 1.52 -26.12
C ASP A 247 8.85 1.49 -27.65
N LYS A 248 7.69 1.17 -28.23
CA LYS A 248 7.49 1.17 -29.68
C LYS A 248 7.49 2.58 -30.27
N VAL A 249 6.93 3.54 -29.55
CA VAL A 249 6.96 4.96 -29.92
C VAL A 249 8.39 5.50 -29.91
N LEU A 250 9.15 5.17 -28.85
CA LEU A 250 10.54 5.62 -28.67
C LEU A 250 11.50 5.06 -29.73
N ARG A 251 11.24 3.84 -30.22
CA ARG A 251 12.10 3.18 -31.22
C ARG A 251 11.74 3.53 -32.67
N GLU A 252 10.73 4.37 -32.90
CA GLU A 252 10.15 4.64 -34.23
C GLU A 252 9.85 3.34 -35.03
N ALA A 253 9.57 2.25 -34.32
CA ALA A 253 9.59 0.90 -34.90
C ALA A 253 8.29 0.53 -35.62
N GLU A 254 7.21 1.29 -35.41
CA GLU A 254 5.89 1.05 -35.99
C GLU A 254 5.32 2.34 -36.61
N GLU A 255 4.45 2.18 -37.61
CA GLU A 255 3.73 3.30 -38.20
C GLU A 255 2.85 4.03 -37.16
N LYS A 256 2.81 5.35 -37.26
CA LYS A 256 2.05 6.25 -36.37
C LYS A 256 0.55 5.88 -36.27
N SER A 257 -0.02 5.33 -37.34
CA SER A 257 -1.41 4.86 -37.42
C SER A 257 -1.67 3.63 -36.52
N VAL A 258 -0.71 2.70 -36.48
CA VAL A 258 -0.77 1.48 -35.65
C VAL A 258 -0.67 1.83 -34.17
N LEU A 259 0.26 2.72 -33.82
CA LEU A 259 0.44 3.24 -32.47
C LEU A 259 -0.81 3.98 -31.96
N ALA A 260 -1.44 4.81 -32.81
CA ALA A 260 -2.68 5.49 -32.47
C ALA A 260 -3.83 4.51 -32.17
N SER A 261 -3.98 3.46 -32.98
CA SER A 261 -5.03 2.44 -32.77
C SER A 261 -4.82 1.63 -31.48
N ALA A 262 -3.57 1.32 -31.15
CA ALA A 262 -3.22 0.61 -29.93
C ALA A 262 -3.41 1.49 -28.68
N PHE A 263 -3.13 2.78 -28.80
CA PHE A 263 -3.38 3.76 -27.74
C PHE A 263 -4.89 3.93 -27.45
N GLU A 264 -5.74 4.01 -28.48
CA GLU A 264 -7.20 4.09 -28.29
C GLU A 264 -7.77 2.84 -27.58
N LYS A 265 -7.22 1.65 -27.85
CA LYS A 265 -7.60 0.43 -27.10
C LYS A 265 -7.24 0.53 -25.63
N ILE A 266 -6.02 0.99 -25.31
CA ILE A 266 -5.57 1.21 -23.94
C ILE A 266 -6.45 2.24 -23.23
N LYS A 267 -6.85 3.31 -23.93
CA LYS A 267 -7.75 4.34 -23.40
C LYS A 267 -9.12 3.77 -23.05
N ALA A 268 -9.72 2.97 -23.93
CA ALA A 268 -11.00 2.32 -23.67
C ALA A 268 -10.93 1.35 -22.47
N GLU A 269 -9.85 0.57 -22.36
CA GLU A 269 -9.61 -0.32 -21.23
C GLU A 269 -9.46 0.45 -19.92
N LYS A 270 -8.72 1.58 -19.93
CA LYS A 270 -8.63 2.47 -18.76
C LYS A 270 -10.00 2.99 -18.35
N GLU A 271 -10.81 3.48 -19.30
CA GLU A 271 -12.14 4.01 -18.97
C GLU A 271 -13.03 2.95 -18.32
N LYS A 272 -12.92 1.69 -18.77
CA LYS A 272 -13.59 0.56 -18.12
C LYS A 272 -13.09 0.38 -16.69
N LEU A 273 -11.77 0.28 -16.49
CA LEU A 273 -11.13 0.15 -15.18
C LEU A 273 -11.53 1.28 -14.22
N LEU A 274 -11.56 2.53 -14.68
CA LEU A 274 -11.95 3.69 -13.88
C LEU A 274 -13.42 3.66 -13.46
N LYS A 275 -14.31 3.16 -14.33
CA LYS A 275 -15.71 2.95 -13.97
C LYS A 275 -15.85 1.90 -12.87
N GLU A 276 -15.09 0.81 -12.96
CA GLU A 276 -15.10 -0.24 -11.94
C GLU A 276 -14.54 0.25 -10.60
N HIS A 277 -13.44 1.00 -10.60
CA HIS A 277 -12.91 1.64 -9.38
C HIS A 277 -13.91 2.64 -8.78
N ALA A 278 -14.56 3.46 -9.60
CA ALA A 278 -15.58 4.41 -9.14
C ALA A 278 -16.79 3.70 -8.51
N GLU A 279 -17.20 2.56 -9.05
CA GLU A 279 -18.25 1.72 -8.48
C GLU A 279 -17.86 1.18 -7.10
N LEU A 280 -16.63 0.66 -6.95
CA LEU A 280 -16.09 0.19 -5.66
C LEU A 280 -16.03 1.32 -4.63
N ILE A 281 -15.49 2.48 -5.00
CA ILE A 281 -15.41 3.68 -4.14
C ILE A 281 -16.81 4.07 -3.66
N SER A 282 -17.82 4.05 -4.54
CA SER A 282 -19.21 4.35 -4.19
C SER A 282 -19.79 3.33 -3.20
N LYS A 283 -19.52 2.03 -3.39
CA LYS A 283 -19.95 0.97 -2.47
C LYS A 283 -19.30 1.09 -1.09
N LEU A 284 -17.98 1.30 -1.05
CA LEU A 284 -17.23 1.46 0.20
C LEU A 284 -17.69 2.68 0.99
N LYS A 285 -17.95 3.83 0.33
CA LYS A 285 -18.53 5.01 0.99
C LYS A 285 -19.90 4.75 1.61
N ARG A 286 -20.75 3.96 0.95
CA ARG A 286 -22.07 3.60 1.50
C ARG A 286 -21.92 2.74 2.75
N VAL A 287 -20.99 1.79 2.75
CA VAL A 287 -20.70 0.96 3.93
C VAL A 287 -20.13 1.80 5.07
N GLU A 288 -19.19 2.70 4.76
CA GLU A 288 -18.65 3.64 5.72
C GLU A 288 -19.78 4.45 6.42
N ALA A 289 -20.73 4.97 5.64
CA ALA A 289 -21.88 5.71 6.16
C ALA A 289 -22.77 4.85 7.07
N VAL A 290 -23.06 3.61 6.65
CA VAL A 290 -23.88 2.65 7.43
C VAL A 290 -23.22 2.31 8.76
N LEU A 291 -21.92 2.03 8.75
CA LEU A 291 -21.15 1.70 9.95
C LEU A 291 -21.07 2.90 10.91
N THR A 292 -20.83 4.09 10.38
CA THR A 292 -20.78 5.33 11.17
C THR A 292 -22.13 5.63 11.84
N GLU A 293 -23.23 5.47 11.10
CA GLU A 293 -24.58 5.66 11.64
C GLU A 293 -24.91 4.64 12.73
N ALA A 294 -24.54 3.37 12.54
CA ALA A 294 -24.73 2.33 13.55
C ALA A 294 -23.89 2.57 14.80
N ALA A 295 -22.61 2.93 14.63
CA ALA A 295 -21.70 3.27 15.72
C ALA A 295 -22.25 4.43 16.56
N SER A 296 -22.74 5.50 15.92
CA SER A 296 -23.35 6.65 16.61
C SER A 296 -24.59 6.26 17.42
N LYS A 297 -25.47 5.39 16.88
CA LYS A 297 -26.67 4.91 17.59
C LYS A 297 -26.31 4.06 18.81
N LEU A 298 -25.33 3.17 18.68
CA LEU A 298 -24.86 2.34 19.79
C LEU A 298 -24.18 3.18 20.88
N GLU A 299 -23.35 4.16 20.50
CA GLU A 299 -22.68 5.05 21.44
C GLU A 299 -23.68 5.88 22.24
N SER A 300 -24.68 6.46 21.57
CA SER A 300 -25.74 7.20 22.25
C SER A 300 -26.54 6.33 23.22
N LYS A 301 -26.84 5.07 22.84
CA LYS A 301 -27.55 4.15 23.74
C LYS A 301 -26.68 3.73 24.92
N LYS A 302 -25.39 3.49 24.70
CA LYS A 302 -24.41 3.20 25.77
C LYS A 302 -24.35 4.33 26.79
N GLU A 303 -24.24 5.58 26.34
CA GLU A 303 -24.24 6.75 27.22
C GLU A 303 -25.55 6.91 27.99
N GLU A 304 -26.71 6.62 27.36
CA GLU A 304 -28.01 6.61 28.03
C GLU A 304 -28.01 5.61 29.20
N LEU A 305 -27.55 4.37 28.97
CA LEU A 305 -27.50 3.32 30.00
C LEU A 305 -26.54 3.68 31.15
N LEU A 306 -25.34 4.20 30.84
CA LEU A 306 -24.36 4.61 31.86
C LEU A 306 -24.84 5.80 32.69
N ASN A 307 -25.59 6.72 32.10
CA ASN A 307 -26.18 7.83 32.83
C ASN A 307 -27.34 7.39 33.71
N LEU A 308 -28.12 6.40 33.26
CA LEU A 308 -29.20 5.82 34.04
C LEU A 308 -28.65 4.98 35.20
N SER A 309 -27.59 4.19 35.00
CA SER A 309 -26.97 3.39 36.06
C SER A 309 -26.50 4.26 37.23
N LYS A 310 -25.86 5.40 36.94
CA LYS A 310 -25.43 6.39 37.95
C LYS A 310 -26.57 6.98 38.77
N ARG A 311 -27.81 6.95 38.27
CA ARG A 311 -29.00 7.52 38.94
C ARG A 311 -29.76 6.49 39.77
N ILE A 312 -29.53 5.20 39.53
CA ILE A 312 -30.21 4.11 40.23
C ILE A 312 -29.43 3.75 41.50
N GLU A 313 -30.11 3.75 42.65
CA GLU A 313 -29.48 3.44 43.94
C GLU A 313 -29.32 1.92 44.15
N ARG A 314 -30.22 1.10 43.59
CA ARG A 314 -30.13 -0.36 43.68
C ARG A 314 -28.96 -0.90 42.85
N ARG A 315 -27.95 -1.44 43.55
CA ARG A 315 -26.76 -2.09 42.95
C ARG A 315 -27.09 -3.13 41.87
N GLU A 316 -28.14 -3.93 42.06
CA GLU A 316 -28.53 -4.98 41.10
C GLU A 316 -28.99 -4.39 39.75
N ALA A 317 -29.85 -3.37 39.80
CA ALA A 317 -30.35 -2.66 38.63
C ALA A 317 -29.25 -1.83 37.94
N SER A 318 -28.41 -1.14 38.73
CA SER A 318 -27.23 -0.44 38.20
C SER A 318 -26.28 -1.39 37.48
N GLY A 319 -25.98 -2.54 38.10
CA GLY A 319 -25.09 -3.56 37.53
C GLY A 319 -25.61 -4.18 36.23
N THR A 320 -26.94 -4.27 36.07
CA THR A 320 -27.56 -4.77 34.83
C THR A 320 -27.39 -3.77 33.69
N LEU A 321 -27.60 -2.48 33.96
CA LEU A 321 -27.39 -1.40 32.97
C LEU A 321 -25.92 -1.25 32.57
N GLU A 322 -25.00 -1.30 33.54
CA GLU A 322 -23.55 -1.22 33.29
C GLU A 322 -23.07 -2.39 32.42
N SER A 323 -23.57 -3.59 32.68
CA SER A 323 -23.19 -4.77 31.92
C SER A 323 -23.72 -4.73 30.48
N GLU A 324 -24.95 -4.25 30.25
CA GLU A 324 -25.44 -4.05 28.89
C GLU A 324 -24.66 -2.93 28.18
N ALA A 325 -24.27 -1.86 28.88
CA ALA A 325 -23.42 -0.81 28.33
C ALA A 325 -22.02 -1.34 27.92
N GLU A 326 -21.43 -2.24 28.70
CA GLU A 326 -20.18 -2.93 28.32
C GLU A 326 -20.38 -3.80 27.07
N LEU A 327 -21.50 -4.51 26.94
CA LEU A 327 -21.79 -5.28 25.74
C LEU A 327 -21.92 -4.38 24.50
N LEU A 328 -22.61 -3.24 24.63
CA LEU A 328 -22.68 -2.24 23.55
C LEU A 328 -21.29 -1.69 23.21
N ALA A 329 -20.43 -1.48 24.21
CA ALA A 329 -19.05 -1.02 23.99
C ALA A 329 -18.24 -2.04 23.18
N LYS A 330 -18.37 -3.33 23.48
CA LYS A 330 -17.72 -4.41 22.73
C LYS A 330 -18.21 -4.47 21.28
N THR A 331 -19.53 -4.39 21.05
CA THR A 331 -20.09 -4.34 19.70
C THR A 331 -19.63 -3.11 18.93
N LEU A 332 -19.51 -1.96 19.60
CA LEU A 332 -18.99 -0.74 19.01
C LEU A 332 -17.52 -0.89 18.59
N GLU A 333 -16.68 -1.48 19.43
CA GLU A 333 -15.28 -1.76 19.13
C GLU A 333 -15.14 -2.66 17.88
N GLU A 334 -15.94 -3.73 17.80
CA GLU A 334 -15.98 -4.61 16.62
C GLU A 334 -16.43 -3.86 15.35
N LEU A 335 -17.38 -2.92 15.45
CA LEU A 335 -17.83 -2.12 14.31
C LEU A 335 -16.80 -1.07 13.88
N LEU A 336 -16.10 -0.46 14.82
CA LEU A 336 -15.03 0.51 14.53
C LEU A 336 -13.83 -0.19 13.86
N SER A 337 -13.48 -1.41 14.29
CA SER A 337 -12.46 -2.22 13.59
C SER A 337 -12.82 -2.46 12.13
N LYS A 338 -14.07 -2.86 11.85
CA LYS A 338 -14.55 -3.05 10.47
C LYS A 338 -14.58 -1.74 9.68
N TYR A 339 -14.92 -0.63 10.32
CA TYR A 339 -14.88 0.68 9.70
C TYR A 339 -13.47 1.03 9.22
N ASP A 340 -12.45 0.83 10.07
CA ASP A 340 -11.05 1.11 9.73
C ASP A 340 -10.55 0.21 8.59
N GLU A 341 -10.94 -1.07 8.59
CA GLU A 341 -10.65 -2.01 7.50
C GLU A 341 -11.20 -1.51 6.15
N TYR A 342 -12.49 -1.12 6.09
CA TYR A 342 -13.09 -0.63 4.84
C TYR A 342 -12.55 0.74 4.41
N ARG A 343 -12.16 1.58 5.38
CA ARG A 343 -11.56 2.87 5.08
C ARG A 343 -10.18 2.73 4.47
N SER A 344 -9.36 1.81 4.97
CA SER A 344 -8.07 1.46 4.35
C SER A 344 -8.24 0.97 2.90
N LEU A 345 -9.24 0.10 2.67
CA LEU A 345 -9.56 -0.36 1.31
C LEU A 345 -9.99 0.79 0.40
N TYR A 346 -10.81 1.71 0.92
CA TYR A 346 -11.24 2.90 0.18
C TYR A 346 -10.04 3.77 -0.24
N ASP A 347 -9.13 4.07 0.68
CA ASP A 347 -7.95 4.89 0.41
C ASP A 347 -7.03 4.22 -0.62
N ARG A 348 -6.89 2.89 -0.56
CA ARG A 348 -6.14 2.11 -1.55
C ARG A 348 -6.75 2.24 -2.96
N VAL A 349 -8.05 1.97 -3.11
CA VAL A 349 -8.75 2.04 -4.41
C VAL A 349 -8.70 3.48 -4.97
N LEU A 350 -8.84 4.48 -4.10
CA LEU A 350 -8.77 5.89 -4.50
C LEU A 350 -7.39 6.25 -5.05
N THR A 351 -6.32 5.81 -4.37
CA THR A 351 -4.95 6.03 -4.79
C THR A 351 -4.67 5.34 -6.12
N GLU A 352 -5.10 4.10 -6.29
CA GLU A 352 -4.95 3.35 -7.54
C GLU A 352 -5.66 4.02 -8.71
N LYS A 353 -6.90 4.48 -8.50
CA LYS A 353 -7.66 5.27 -9.47
C LYS A 353 -6.89 6.53 -9.90
N GLN A 354 -6.36 7.29 -8.95
CA GLN A 354 -5.59 8.51 -9.22
C GLN A 354 -4.31 8.21 -10.01
N MET A 355 -3.59 7.14 -9.67
CA MET A 355 -2.40 6.72 -10.43
C MET A 355 -2.74 6.38 -11.88
N LEU A 356 -3.83 5.64 -12.12
CA LEU A 356 -4.32 5.30 -13.46
C LEU A 356 -4.74 6.55 -14.26
N GLU A 357 -5.40 7.50 -13.60
CA GLU A 357 -5.80 8.77 -14.22
C GLU A 357 -4.62 9.65 -14.62
N ASN A 358 -3.58 9.70 -13.77
CA ASN A 358 -2.38 10.51 -14.00
C ASN A 358 -1.46 9.88 -15.04
N LYS A 359 -1.17 8.58 -14.93
CA LYS A 359 -0.23 7.88 -15.81
C LYS A 359 -0.66 7.91 -17.28
N LEU A 360 -1.94 7.68 -17.59
CA LEU A 360 -2.38 7.82 -18.98
C LEU A 360 -2.40 9.28 -19.44
N ARG A 361 -2.72 10.24 -18.56
CA ARG A 361 -2.67 11.67 -18.94
C ARG A 361 -1.26 12.09 -19.33
N GLU A 362 -0.25 11.64 -18.58
CA GLU A 362 1.16 11.91 -18.88
C GLU A 362 1.57 11.29 -20.22
N VAL A 363 1.21 10.03 -20.47
CA VAL A 363 1.52 9.34 -21.73
C VAL A 363 0.74 9.92 -22.92
N GLU A 364 -0.51 10.29 -22.71
CA GLU A 364 -1.33 10.98 -23.72
C GLU A 364 -0.70 12.33 -24.09
N ALA A 365 -0.20 13.07 -23.11
CA ALA A 365 0.45 14.36 -23.34
C ALA A 365 1.81 14.21 -24.06
N VAL A 366 2.55 13.13 -23.78
CA VAL A 366 3.78 12.77 -24.53
C VAL A 366 3.46 12.37 -25.98
N LEU A 367 2.45 11.52 -26.19
CA LEU A 367 2.02 11.08 -27.53
C LEU A 367 1.45 12.22 -28.39
N LYS A 368 0.81 13.21 -27.76
CA LYS A 368 0.31 14.42 -28.42
C LYS A 368 1.38 15.51 -28.58
N GLY A 369 2.57 15.35 -27.98
CA GLY A 369 3.64 16.35 -27.99
C GLY A 369 3.32 17.61 -27.18
N GLU A 370 2.40 17.52 -26.22
CA GLU A 370 1.94 18.63 -25.38
C GLU A 370 2.92 18.97 -24.23
N VAL A 371 3.86 18.07 -23.90
CA VAL A 371 4.91 18.29 -22.88
C VAL A 371 6.29 18.14 -23.52
N LYS A 372 7.17 19.13 -23.33
CA LYS A 372 8.57 19.13 -23.83
C LYS A 372 9.54 18.22 -23.03
N GLY A 373 9.06 17.47 -22.05
CA GLY A 373 9.87 16.59 -21.23
C GLY A 373 9.96 15.17 -21.79
N ARG A 374 11.02 14.45 -21.45
CA ARG A 374 11.19 13.05 -21.86
C ARG A 374 11.15 12.09 -20.67
N PRO A 375 10.51 10.92 -20.82
CA PRO A 375 10.47 9.91 -19.77
C PRO A 375 11.86 9.32 -19.55
N ILE A 376 12.29 9.29 -18.29
CA ILE A 376 13.54 8.67 -17.85
C ILE A 376 13.26 7.74 -16.68
N LEU A 377 13.55 6.46 -16.85
CA LEU A 377 13.40 5.43 -15.82
C LEU A 377 14.50 5.56 -14.74
N SER A 378 14.24 5.02 -13.55
CA SER A 378 15.22 5.02 -12.44
C SER A 378 16.59 4.44 -12.82
N SER A 379 16.60 3.35 -13.60
CA SER A 379 17.84 2.72 -14.07
C SER A 379 18.61 3.58 -15.07
N GLU A 380 17.89 4.31 -15.93
CA GLU A 380 18.49 5.21 -16.93
C GLU A 380 19.03 6.47 -16.25
N ALA A 381 18.27 7.08 -15.34
CA ALA A 381 18.71 8.20 -14.54
C ALA A 381 20.03 7.88 -13.80
N LYS A 382 20.10 6.69 -13.19
CA LYS A 382 21.32 6.21 -12.55
C LYS A 382 22.48 6.01 -13.54
N ALA A 383 22.21 5.47 -14.73
CA ALA A 383 23.24 5.36 -15.76
C ALA A 383 23.78 6.75 -16.19
N PHE A 384 22.92 7.77 -16.29
CA PHE A 384 23.35 9.14 -16.57
C PHE A 384 24.16 9.76 -15.43
N GLU A 385 23.81 9.49 -14.17
CA GLU A 385 24.60 9.88 -13.00
C GLU A 385 26.02 9.29 -13.04
N GLU A 386 26.14 7.97 -13.22
CA GLU A 386 27.45 7.31 -13.29
C GLU A 386 28.25 7.79 -14.51
N ALA A 387 27.59 7.95 -15.66
CA ALA A 387 28.22 8.41 -16.89
C ALA A 387 28.77 9.84 -16.75
N LEU A 388 28.04 10.76 -16.10
CA LEU A 388 28.52 12.11 -15.85
C LEU A 388 29.81 12.08 -15.01
N VAL A 389 29.80 11.37 -13.89
CA VAL A 389 30.95 11.26 -12.99
C VAL A 389 32.16 10.65 -13.71
N ALA A 390 31.95 9.56 -14.45
CA ALA A 390 33.01 8.88 -15.19
C ALA A 390 33.61 9.78 -16.29
N LYS A 391 32.75 10.47 -17.07
CA LYS A 391 33.19 11.36 -18.15
C LYS A 391 33.94 12.57 -17.62
N MET A 392 33.49 13.15 -16.51
CA MET A 392 34.23 14.24 -15.85
C MET A 392 35.58 13.76 -15.32
N SER A 393 35.64 12.56 -14.75
CA SER A 393 36.89 11.97 -14.31
C SER A 393 37.87 11.74 -15.46
N TYR A 394 37.38 11.32 -16.63
CA TYR A 394 38.20 11.18 -17.82
C TYR A 394 38.70 12.54 -18.33
N LYS A 395 37.82 13.53 -18.47
CA LYS A 395 38.19 14.86 -18.99
C LYS A 395 39.19 15.60 -18.11
N LEU A 396 39.15 15.35 -16.80
CA LEU A 396 39.94 16.07 -15.80
C LEU A 396 41.16 15.28 -15.31
N SER A 397 41.42 14.09 -15.86
CA SER A 397 42.62 13.28 -15.52
C SER A 397 43.89 13.76 -16.23
N GLU A 398 43.75 14.36 -17.42
CA GLU A 398 44.84 14.97 -18.18
C GLU A 398 44.98 16.48 -17.89
N PRO A 399 46.11 17.12 -18.22
CA PRO A 399 46.26 18.56 -18.07
C PRO A 399 45.20 19.36 -18.84
N VAL A 400 44.37 20.10 -18.13
CA VAL A 400 43.24 20.86 -18.69
C VAL A 400 43.59 22.34 -18.78
N LYS A 401 43.25 22.97 -19.91
CA LYS A 401 43.31 24.43 -20.08
C LYS A 401 41.97 25.06 -19.67
N ILE A 402 42.02 26.04 -18.78
CA ILE A 402 40.84 26.74 -18.27
C ILE A 402 41.06 28.24 -18.39
N TYR A 403 40.15 28.95 -19.03
CA TYR A 403 40.10 30.41 -19.00
C TYR A 403 39.52 30.88 -17.67
N ASP A 404 40.31 31.62 -16.89
CA ASP A 404 39.92 32.20 -15.62
C ASP A 404 39.51 33.67 -15.83
N PRO A 405 38.22 34.03 -15.72
CA PRO A 405 37.74 35.40 -15.91
C PRO A 405 38.20 36.37 -14.81
N LEU A 406 38.61 35.88 -13.63
CA LEU A 406 39.08 36.72 -12.54
C LEU A 406 40.49 37.28 -12.82
N GLU A 407 41.30 36.52 -13.56
CA GLU A 407 42.66 36.89 -13.95
C GLU A 407 42.79 37.21 -15.44
N GLY A 408 41.74 37.00 -16.23
CA GLY A 408 41.67 37.31 -17.66
C GLY A 408 42.58 36.46 -18.55
N LYS A 409 43.05 35.29 -18.07
CA LYS A 409 44.05 34.46 -18.76
C LYS A 409 43.71 32.96 -18.71
N VAL A 410 44.27 32.20 -19.65
CA VAL A 410 44.18 30.74 -19.67
C VAL A 410 45.22 30.15 -18.72
N LYS A 411 44.79 29.25 -17.85
CA LYS A 411 45.61 28.48 -16.90
C LYS A 411 45.62 27.01 -17.31
N THR A 412 46.78 26.37 -17.18
CA THR A 412 46.91 24.92 -17.36
C THR A 412 46.92 24.23 -16.01
N ILE A 413 45.85 23.50 -15.70
CA ILE A 413 45.73 22.69 -14.49
C ILE A 413 46.31 21.31 -14.79
N LYS A 414 47.51 21.03 -14.25
CA LYS A 414 48.17 19.72 -14.40
C LYS A 414 47.61 18.65 -13.46
N SER A 415 47.11 19.07 -12.30
CA SER A 415 46.54 18.19 -11.28
C SER A 415 45.60 18.94 -10.34
N TRP A 416 44.61 18.21 -9.82
CA TRP A 416 43.62 18.68 -8.87
C TRP A 416 44.02 18.34 -7.43
N ASP A 417 43.82 19.28 -6.51
CA ASP A 417 44.24 19.11 -5.12
C ASP A 417 43.18 18.34 -4.31
N LYS A 418 41.91 18.46 -4.67
CA LYS A 418 40.80 17.70 -4.06
C LYS A 418 39.82 17.22 -5.12
N ARG A 419 39.28 16.03 -4.89
CA ARG A 419 38.14 15.44 -5.62
C ARG A 419 37.19 14.82 -4.60
N PHE A 420 35.90 15.10 -4.73
CA PHE A 420 34.88 14.42 -3.94
C PHE A 420 33.56 14.30 -4.72
N GLU A 421 32.79 13.28 -4.38
CA GLU A 421 31.46 13.02 -4.92
C GLU A 421 30.42 13.26 -3.82
N TYR A 422 29.22 13.67 -4.22
CA TYR A 422 28.10 13.88 -3.31
C TYR A 422 26.79 13.45 -3.98
N SER A 423 25.72 13.37 -3.20
CA SER A 423 24.36 13.12 -3.69
C SER A 423 23.42 14.22 -3.19
N LEU A 424 22.46 14.61 -4.02
CA LEU A 424 21.44 15.60 -3.66
C LEU A 424 20.40 15.03 -2.69
N ALA A 425 20.19 13.71 -2.66
CA ALA A 425 19.40 13.03 -1.62
C ALA A 425 20.06 11.78 -1.05
N GLU A 426 19.73 11.49 0.22
CA GLU A 426 20.10 10.25 0.92
C GLU A 426 18.98 9.20 0.77
N LEU A 427 19.06 8.38 -0.28
CA LEU A 427 18.08 7.33 -0.58
C LEU A 427 18.69 5.92 -0.59
N GLU A 428 17.82 4.90 -0.60
CA GLU A 428 18.19 3.50 -0.83
C GLU A 428 19.00 3.33 -2.14
N ASN A 429 19.89 2.33 -2.19
CA ASN A 429 20.84 2.14 -3.31
C ASN A 429 20.21 1.85 -4.69
N LYS A 430 18.91 1.56 -4.74
CA LYS A 430 18.19 1.26 -5.98
C LYS A 430 17.65 2.50 -6.69
N LEU A 431 17.50 3.63 -5.99
CA LEU A 431 16.96 4.87 -6.57
C LEU A 431 18.08 5.83 -7.01
N PRO A 432 17.86 6.66 -8.06
CA PRO A 432 18.77 7.73 -8.42
C PRO A 432 18.80 8.79 -7.32
N LYS A 433 19.95 9.45 -7.14
CA LYS A 433 20.22 10.31 -5.96
C LYS A 433 20.62 11.74 -6.30
N GLY A 434 20.65 12.10 -7.58
CA GLY A 434 21.25 13.33 -8.09
C GLY A 434 22.74 13.40 -7.75
N LYS A 435 23.57 12.55 -8.38
CA LYS A 435 25.02 12.54 -8.10
C LYS A 435 25.72 13.78 -8.60
N GLY A 436 26.68 14.28 -7.83
CA GLY A 436 27.59 15.34 -8.22
C GLY A 436 29.05 15.00 -7.94
N VAL A 437 29.96 15.61 -8.69
CA VAL A 437 31.40 15.51 -8.52
C VAL A 437 32.04 16.89 -8.55
N VAL A 438 32.99 17.11 -7.65
CA VAL A 438 33.68 18.41 -7.49
C VAL A 438 35.18 18.20 -7.55
N TYR A 439 35.84 19.04 -8.34
CA TYR A 439 37.29 19.14 -8.49
C TYR A 439 37.76 20.52 -8.04
N VAL A 440 38.75 20.56 -7.15
CA VAL A 440 39.25 21.81 -6.56
C VAL A 440 40.73 21.95 -6.82
N LYS A 441 41.12 23.09 -7.39
CA LYS A 441 42.49 23.59 -7.42
C LYS A 441 42.66 24.64 -6.34
N GLU A 442 43.70 24.50 -5.53
CA GLU A 442 44.06 25.44 -4.49
C GLU A 442 45.34 26.21 -4.83
N LYS A 443 45.45 27.45 -4.33
CA LYS A 443 46.65 28.29 -4.40
C LYS A 443 47.10 28.73 -3.01
N GLY A 444 48.40 28.91 -2.84
CA GLY A 444 49.04 29.35 -1.59
C GLY A 444 49.79 28.23 -0.87
N VAL A 445 50.90 28.56 -0.22
CA VAL A 445 51.80 27.58 0.43
C VAL A 445 51.46 27.35 1.90
N VAL A 446 51.09 28.41 2.62
CA VAL A 446 50.80 28.38 4.08
C VAL A 446 49.29 28.39 4.36
N PHE A 447 48.52 29.20 3.63
CA PHE A 447 47.05 29.21 3.67
C PHE A 447 46.53 28.86 2.29
N ARG A 448 46.23 27.58 2.08
CA ARG A 448 45.63 27.10 0.83
C ARG A 448 44.21 27.65 0.71
N ARG A 449 43.94 28.37 -0.37
CA ARG A 449 42.60 28.86 -0.73
C ARG A 449 42.20 28.29 -2.08
N LYS A 450 40.90 28.10 -2.30
CA LYS A 450 40.37 27.71 -3.61
C LYS A 450 40.80 28.73 -4.68
N GLU A 451 41.19 28.23 -5.83
CA GLU A 451 41.55 29.01 -7.01
C GLU A 451 40.55 28.76 -8.13
N VAL A 452 40.36 27.49 -8.50
CA VAL A 452 39.40 27.04 -9.51
C VAL A 452 38.62 25.85 -8.96
N VAL A 453 37.31 25.85 -9.17
CA VAL A 453 36.42 24.73 -8.87
C VAL A 453 35.69 24.33 -10.15
N ILE A 454 35.69 23.04 -10.46
CA ILE A 454 34.77 22.46 -11.45
C ILE A 454 33.80 21.56 -10.69
N GLU A 455 32.52 21.86 -10.79
CA GLU A 455 31.43 21.07 -10.26
C GLU A 455 30.56 20.58 -11.41
N ALA A 456 30.26 19.29 -11.44
CA ALA A 456 29.29 18.70 -12.35
C ALA A 456 28.29 17.88 -11.56
N LEU A 457 26.99 18.07 -11.81
CA LEU A 457 25.93 17.35 -11.12
C LEU A 457 24.81 16.94 -12.06
N THR A 458 24.17 15.81 -11.75
CA THR A 458 22.92 15.40 -12.38
C THR A 458 21.75 15.88 -11.53
N LEU A 459 20.91 16.73 -12.11
CA LEU A 459 19.71 17.26 -11.47
C LEU A 459 18.49 16.45 -11.87
N LEU A 460 17.74 15.98 -10.86
CA LEU A 460 16.60 15.08 -11.01
C LEU A 460 15.49 15.47 -10.04
N HIS A 461 14.24 15.21 -10.39
CA HIS A 461 13.14 15.31 -9.43
C HIS A 461 13.01 14.01 -8.64
N ILE A 462 13.78 13.93 -7.56
CA ILE A 462 13.97 12.71 -6.77
C ILE A 462 12.63 12.11 -6.27
N ASP A 463 11.66 12.97 -5.92
CA ASP A 463 10.32 12.54 -5.50
C ASP A 463 9.54 11.80 -6.61
N SER A 464 9.75 12.16 -7.87
CA SER A 464 9.13 11.45 -9.01
C SER A 464 9.63 10.00 -9.05
N TYR A 465 10.92 9.77 -8.85
CA TYR A 465 11.46 8.41 -8.82
C TYR A 465 10.97 7.60 -7.62
N LYS A 466 10.81 8.23 -6.45
CA LYS A 466 10.29 7.58 -5.24
C LYS A 466 8.82 7.13 -5.39
N ASN A 467 7.99 7.96 -6.02
CA ASN A 467 6.55 7.74 -6.07
C ASN A 467 6.09 6.89 -7.27
N GLN A 468 6.76 7.03 -8.42
CA GLN A 468 6.29 6.42 -9.67
C GLN A 468 7.40 5.65 -10.44
N GLY A 469 8.66 5.73 -10.01
CA GLY A 469 9.78 4.95 -10.59
C GLY A 469 10.43 5.56 -11.84
N PHE A 470 9.95 6.72 -12.30
CA PHE A 470 10.46 7.45 -13.47
C PHE A 470 10.16 8.95 -13.33
N ASP A 471 10.84 9.79 -14.11
CA ASP A 471 10.60 11.23 -14.21
C ASP A 471 10.38 11.65 -15.67
N VAL A 472 9.45 12.58 -15.87
CA VAL A 472 9.11 13.17 -17.18
C VAL A 472 9.23 14.68 -17.16
N ARG A 473 9.46 15.28 -15.98
CA ARG A 473 9.46 16.73 -15.83
C ARG A 473 10.82 17.28 -16.22
N PRO A 474 10.91 18.19 -17.20
CA PRO A 474 12.14 18.90 -17.47
C PRO A 474 12.48 19.82 -16.29
N VAL A 475 13.76 20.06 -16.08
CA VAL A 475 14.25 20.95 -15.01
C VAL A 475 13.76 22.38 -15.27
N GLY A 476 13.17 22.98 -14.23
CA GLY A 476 12.63 24.32 -14.23
C GLY A 476 13.65 25.39 -13.85
N LEU A 477 13.18 26.65 -13.86
CA LEU A 477 13.99 27.79 -13.41
C LEU A 477 14.28 27.72 -11.90
N ASP A 478 13.27 27.40 -11.11
CA ASP A 478 13.36 27.39 -9.64
C ASP A 478 14.40 26.36 -9.17
N ASP A 479 14.39 25.16 -9.77
CA ASP A 479 15.37 24.10 -9.48
C ASP A 479 16.82 24.54 -9.70
N VAL A 480 17.07 25.32 -10.76
CA VAL A 480 18.40 25.82 -11.11
C VAL A 480 18.80 26.99 -10.21
N VAL A 481 17.89 27.91 -9.91
CA VAL A 481 18.16 29.07 -9.05
C VAL A 481 18.55 28.64 -7.63
N ASP A 482 17.89 27.61 -7.08
CA ASP A 482 18.19 27.07 -5.76
C ASP A 482 19.63 26.55 -5.66
N ILE A 483 20.10 25.89 -6.73
CA ILE A 483 21.48 25.41 -6.81
C ILE A 483 22.46 26.57 -6.96
N LEU A 484 22.16 27.51 -7.86
CA LEU A 484 23.06 28.61 -8.22
C LEU A 484 23.34 29.56 -7.05
N SER A 485 22.30 29.95 -6.30
CA SER A 485 22.37 31.00 -5.28
C SER A 485 23.47 30.72 -4.25
N LYS A 486 23.59 29.46 -3.81
CA LYS A 486 24.63 29.03 -2.87
C LYS A 486 26.04 29.08 -3.49
N ARG A 487 26.22 28.58 -4.72
CA ARG A 487 27.53 28.57 -5.39
C ARG A 487 28.06 29.97 -5.66
N ILE A 488 27.19 30.90 -6.06
CA ILE A 488 27.54 32.30 -6.30
C ILE A 488 28.07 32.93 -5.01
N SER A 489 27.31 32.84 -3.92
CA SER A 489 27.69 33.39 -2.62
C SER A 489 29.03 32.81 -2.12
N GLU A 490 29.24 31.50 -2.26
CA GLU A 490 30.49 30.84 -1.86
C GLU A 490 31.69 31.26 -2.72
N ALA A 491 31.52 31.33 -4.05
CA ALA A 491 32.58 31.70 -4.98
C ALA A 491 33.02 33.16 -4.82
N GLU A 492 32.06 34.07 -4.60
CA GLU A 492 32.32 35.49 -4.36
C GLU A 492 33.06 35.72 -3.04
N LYS A 493 32.59 35.11 -1.93
CA LYS A 493 33.25 35.20 -0.62
C LYS A 493 34.64 34.57 -0.65
N GLY A 494 34.78 33.43 -1.31
CA GLY A 494 36.03 32.69 -1.44
C GLY A 494 37.01 33.27 -2.47
N LYS A 495 36.55 34.18 -3.34
CA LYS A 495 37.32 34.81 -4.44
C LYS A 495 37.98 33.77 -5.35
N TYR A 496 37.22 32.76 -5.76
CA TYR A 496 37.66 31.71 -6.68
C TYR A 496 36.72 31.63 -7.89
N TYR A 497 37.22 31.05 -8.97
CA TYR A 497 36.42 30.82 -10.17
C TYR A 497 35.73 29.45 -10.09
N HIS A 498 34.42 29.42 -10.33
CA HIS A 498 33.60 28.21 -10.27
C HIS A 498 32.97 27.93 -11.64
N VAL A 499 33.21 26.73 -12.18
CA VAL A 499 32.52 26.21 -13.37
C VAL A 499 31.49 25.18 -12.91
N LEU A 500 30.21 25.47 -13.14
CA LEU A 500 29.09 24.61 -12.77
C LEU A 500 28.46 24.00 -14.02
N ILE A 501 28.44 22.67 -14.07
CA ILE A 501 27.81 21.88 -15.14
C ILE A 501 26.59 21.17 -14.54
N VAL A 502 25.39 21.61 -14.92
CA VAL A 502 24.12 21.02 -14.50
C VAL A 502 23.63 20.13 -15.62
N SER A 503 23.68 18.82 -15.42
CA SER A 503 23.18 17.82 -16.37
C SER A 503 21.77 17.40 -15.97
N SER A 504 20.83 17.32 -16.92
CA SER A 504 19.51 16.73 -16.65
C SER A 504 19.10 15.78 -17.76
N PRO A 505 18.87 14.49 -17.46
CA PRO A 505 18.39 13.55 -18.44
C PRO A 505 16.90 13.76 -18.76
N THR A 506 16.14 14.60 -18.08
CA THR A 506 14.76 14.93 -18.49
C THR A 506 14.68 16.20 -19.35
N GLY A 507 15.82 16.85 -19.59
CA GLY A 507 15.93 18.11 -20.32
C GLY A 507 15.62 19.33 -19.45
N PHE A 508 15.42 20.46 -20.09
CA PHE A 508 15.22 21.77 -19.47
C PHE A 508 14.02 22.49 -20.07
N THR A 509 13.31 23.26 -19.25
CA THR A 509 12.25 24.16 -19.74
C THR A 509 12.82 25.31 -20.57
N ASP A 510 12.07 25.81 -21.55
CA ASP A 510 12.51 26.96 -22.36
C ASP A 510 12.88 28.17 -21.47
N LYS A 511 12.10 28.39 -20.39
CA LYS A 511 12.30 29.49 -19.45
C LYS A 511 13.69 29.48 -18.80
N VAL A 512 14.20 28.30 -18.41
CA VAL A 512 15.54 28.21 -17.79
C VAL A 512 16.64 28.28 -18.84
N VAL A 513 16.41 27.74 -20.04
CA VAL A 513 17.34 27.90 -21.18
C VAL A 513 17.47 29.37 -21.55
N GLU A 514 16.36 30.10 -21.63
CA GLU A 514 16.34 31.54 -21.90
C GLU A 514 17.04 32.35 -20.79
N TYR A 515 16.82 31.99 -19.52
CA TYR A 515 17.49 32.62 -18.39
C TYR A 515 19.01 32.43 -18.42
N ILE A 516 19.50 31.25 -18.79
CA ILE A 516 20.95 30.97 -18.84
C ILE A 516 21.61 31.49 -20.11
N GLY A 517 20.98 31.36 -21.28
CA GLY A 517 21.62 31.65 -22.58
C GLY A 517 20.71 32.22 -23.68
N GLY A 518 19.51 32.69 -23.34
CA GLY A 518 18.52 33.21 -24.31
C GLY A 518 18.96 34.48 -25.03
N SER A 519 18.26 34.85 -26.12
CA SER A 519 18.66 35.93 -27.04
C SER A 519 18.55 37.36 -26.51
N GLU A 520 17.84 37.58 -25.39
CA GLU A 520 17.69 38.90 -24.76
C GLU A 520 18.84 39.19 -23.78
N PHE A 521 19.86 39.93 -24.23
CA PHE A 521 21.09 40.22 -23.49
C PHE A 521 20.91 40.75 -22.05
N HIS A 522 19.80 41.41 -21.73
CA HIS A 522 19.53 41.97 -20.40
C HIS A 522 18.95 40.95 -19.40
N ARG A 523 18.62 39.74 -19.85
CA ARG A 523 18.03 38.65 -19.03
C ARG A 523 18.96 37.44 -18.89
N MET A 524 20.10 37.43 -19.58
CA MET A 524 21.07 36.33 -19.51
C MET A 524 21.79 36.31 -18.15
N PHE A 525 21.94 35.12 -17.57
CA PHE A 525 22.73 34.92 -16.37
C PHE A 525 24.18 35.33 -16.59
N THR A 526 24.68 36.24 -15.75
CA THR A 526 26.09 36.65 -15.71
C THR A 526 26.55 36.75 -14.27
N ALA A 527 27.64 36.04 -13.95
CA ALA A 527 28.27 36.13 -12.63
C ALA A 527 29.79 36.14 -12.80
N LYS A 528 30.46 37.08 -12.13
CA LYS A 528 31.92 37.25 -12.26
C LYS A 528 32.71 36.01 -11.82
N HIS A 529 32.20 35.28 -10.83
CA HIS A 529 32.88 34.15 -10.20
C HIS A 529 32.31 32.79 -10.62
N VAL A 530 31.19 32.74 -11.36
CA VAL A 530 30.49 31.49 -11.68
C VAL A 530 30.10 31.45 -13.16
N THR A 531 30.54 30.39 -13.84
CA THR A 531 30.08 30.03 -15.20
C THR A 531 29.16 28.83 -15.10
N VAL A 532 28.04 28.85 -15.83
CA VAL A 532 27.01 27.81 -15.76
C VAL A 532 26.77 27.20 -17.14
N TYR A 533 26.69 25.88 -17.19
CA TYR A 533 26.27 25.11 -18.35
C TYR A 533 25.08 24.24 -17.98
N LEU A 534 24.02 24.28 -18.79
CA LEU A 534 22.95 23.29 -18.76
C LEU A 534 23.25 22.24 -19.82
N VAL A 535 23.30 20.97 -19.44
CA VAL A 535 23.68 19.87 -20.33
C VAL A 535 22.55 18.87 -20.42
N ASP A 536 22.08 18.65 -21.64
CA ASP A 536 21.20 17.55 -21.94
C ASP A 536 22.04 16.36 -22.47
N PRO A 537 22.20 15.28 -21.68
CA PRO A 537 23.07 14.17 -22.07
C PRO A 537 22.45 13.25 -23.14
N VAL A 538 21.14 13.29 -23.39
CA VAL A 538 20.49 12.42 -24.41
C VAL A 538 20.48 13.12 -25.76
N GLU A 539 20.05 14.38 -25.80
CA GLU A 539 20.11 15.17 -27.04
C GLU A 539 21.54 15.60 -27.39
N GLY A 540 22.41 15.64 -26.38
CA GLY A 540 23.78 16.11 -26.54
C GLY A 540 23.90 17.64 -26.60
N SER A 541 22.84 18.37 -26.25
CA SER A 541 22.80 19.82 -26.29
C SER A 541 23.40 20.44 -25.01
N VAL A 542 24.05 21.59 -25.18
CA VAL A 542 24.67 22.35 -24.08
C VAL A 542 24.24 23.80 -24.21
N PHE A 543 23.57 24.32 -23.19
CA PHE A 543 23.09 25.69 -23.13
C PHE A 543 23.95 26.50 -22.16
N TYR A 544 24.39 27.66 -22.59
CA TYR A 544 25.24 28.56 -21.83
C TYR A 544 25.10 29.99 -22.34
N ASN A 545 25.57 30.97 -21.56
CA ASN A 545 25.59 32.35 -21.99
C ASN A 545 26.67 32.60 -23.05
N GLU A 546 26.28 32.79 -24.31
CA GLU A 546 27.24 33.10 -25.38
C GLU A 546 27.93 34.47 -25.21
N ALA A 547 27.35 35.42 -24.48
CA ALA A 547 28.03 36.68 -24.18
C ALA A 547 29.16 36.53 -23.16
N ASP A 548 29.17 35.43 -22.39
CA ASP A 548 30.23 35.13 -21.43
C ASP A 548 31.44 34.48 -22.12
N LYS A 549 32.55 35.23 -22.14
CA LYS A 549 33.83 34.74 -22.67
C LYS A 549 34.32 33.50 -21.95
N ALA A 550 34.14 33.41 -20.63
CA ALA A 550 34.56 32.25 -19.87
C ALA A 550 33.73 31.02 -20.22
N ALA A 551 32.43 31.20 -20.48
CA ALA A 551 31.57 30.12 -20.96
C ALA A 551 31.99 29.59 -22.34
N LYS A 552 32.35 30.48 -23.27
CA LYS A 552 32.85 30.11 -24.61
C LYS A 552 34.18 29.35 -24.56
N GLU A 553 35.18 29.89 -23.86
CA GLU A 553 36.53 29.32 -23.82
C GLU A 553 36.57 27.97 -23.08
N ASN A 554 35.69 27.78 -22.09
CA ASN A 554 35.64 26.55 -21.29
C ASN A 554 34.59 25.53 -21.78
N TYR A 555 33.91 25.78 -22.91
CA TYR A 555 32.78 24.98 -23.41
C TYR A 555 33.06 23.47 -23.53
N SER A 556 34.30 23.09 -23.88
CA SER A 556 34.70 21.68 -24.03
C SER A 556 34.54 20.86 -22.74
N LEU A 557 34.58 21.51 -21.57
CA LEU A 557 34.34 20.86 -20.28
C LEU A 557 32.90 20.34 -20.17
N ALA A 558 31.93 21.09 -20.68
CA ALA A 558 30.50 20.80 -20.55
C ALA A 558 29.95 19.81 -21.59
N LEU A 559 30.70 19.52 -22.66
CA LEU A 559 30.23 18.58 -23.68
C LEU A 559 29.89 17.19 -23.10
N PRO A 560 28.72 16.61 -23.38
CA PRO A 560 28.36 15.31 -22.80
C PRO A 560 29.15 14.13 -23.41
N TYR A 561 29.94 14.38 -24.46
CA TYR A 561 30.71 13.37 -25.17
C TYR A 561 32.21 13.49 -24.92
N LEU A 562 32.90 12.34 -24.90
CA LEU A 562 34.37 12.28 -24.92
C LEU A 562 34.88 12.62 -26.33
N PRO A 563 36.13 13.11 -26.46
CA PRO A 563 36.75 13.38 -27.76
C PRO A 563 36.66 12.18 -28.71
N GLU A 564 36.91 10.97 -28.21
CA GLU A 564 36.86 9.73 -28.98
C GLU A 564 35.43 9.40 -29.46
N GLU A 565 34.42 9.59 -28.62
CA GLU A 565 33.01 9.38 -28.99
C GLU A 565 32.58 10.34 -30.12
N ARG A 566 33.09 11.58 -30.09
CA ARG A 566 32.84 12.59 -31.14
C ARG A 566 33.51 12.22 -32.46
N ILE A 567 34.75 11.73 -32.40
CA ILE A 567 35.48 11.22 -33.57
C ILE A 567 34.70 10.07 -34.21
N LEU A 568 34.27 9.08 -33.41
CA LEU A 568 33.47 7.95 -33.89
C LEU A 568 32.13 8.40 -34.48
N ARG A 569 31.45 9.38 -33.89
CA ARG A 569 30.22 9.96 -34.44
C ARG A 569 30.45 10.56 -35.84
N VAL A 570 31.54 11.32 -36.02
CA VAL A 570 31.90 11.85 -37.36
C VAL A 570 32.20 10.71 -38.33
N MET A 571 32.95 9.68 -37.92
CA MET A 571 33.25 8.53 -38.77
C MET A 571 31.98 7.80 -39.22
N ASN A 572 31.05 7.55 -38.29
CA ASN A 572 29.77 6.90 -38.59
C ASN A 572 28.91 7.74 -39.53
N TYR A 573 28.87 9.06 -39.35
CA TYR A 573 28.18 9.97 -40.27
C TYR A 573 28.79 9.91 -41.67
N VAL A 574 30.12 10.04 -41.78
CA VAL A 574 30.84 10.01 -43.07
C VAL A 574 30.64 8.68 -43.81
N LEU A 575 30.46 7.57 -43.08
CA LEU A 575 30.23 6.23 -43.62
C LEU A 575 28.75 5.83 -43.70
N SER A 576 27.82 6.72 -43.38
CA SER A 576 26.39 6.41 -43.43
C SER A 576 25.90 6.25 -44.88
N ASP A 577 24.95 5.34 -45.10
CA ASP A 577 24.44 5.03 -46.43
C ASP A 577 23.84 6.26 -47.13
N GLU A 578 23.20 7.15 -46.36
CA GLU A 578 22.66 8.41 -46.87
C GLU A 578 23.77 9.32 -47.42
N VAL A 579 24.84 9.51 -46.65
CA VAL A 579 25.97 10.39 -47.03
C VAL A 579 26.75 9.77 -48.20
N LEU A 580 26.96 8.46 -48.17
CA LEU A 580 27.58 7.72 -49.27
C LEU A 580 26.76 7.85 -50.56
N GLY A 581 25.43 7.70 -50.48
CA GLY A 581 24.52 7.90 -51.60
C GLY A 581 24.59 9.31 -52.18
N LYS A 582 24.59 10.35 -51.32
CA LYS A 582 24.77 11.75 -51.74
C LYS A 582 26.12 11.99 -52.42
N ALA A 583 27.19 11.41 -51.87
CA ALA A 583 28.53 11.53 -52.43
C ALA A 583 28.66 10.89 -53.82
N VAL A 584 28.06 9.71 -54.01
CA VAL A 584 28.03 9.01 -55.31
C VAL A 584 27.19 9.76 -56.33
N ALA A 585 25.99 10.21 -55.95
CA ALA A 585 25.11 10.98 -56.84
C ALA A 585 25.78 12.27 -57.32
N ARG A 586 26.58 12.93 -56.46
CA ARG A 586 27.31 14.15 -56.80
C ARG A 586 28.51 13.90 -57.72
N ALA A 587 29.27 12.83 -57.49
CA ALA A 587 30.48 12.52 -58.25
C ALA A 587 30.67 11.00 -58.42
N PRO A 588 29.99 10.37 -59.38
CA PRO A 588 29.96 8.90 -59.50
C PRO A 588 31.33 8.26 -59.70
N SER A 589 32.21 8.91 -60.46
CA SER A 589 33.57 8.41 -60.75
C SER A 589 34.56 8.64 -59.61
N LYS A 590 34.27 9.58 -58.71
CA LYS A 590 35.15 9.92 -57.58
C LYS A 590 34.35 10.54 -56.42
N PRO A 591 33.56 9.74 -55.69
CA PRO A 591 32.69 10.24 -54.63
C PRO A 591 33.48 10.97 -53.55
N PHE A 592 32.95 12.09 -53.06
CA PHE A 592 33.63 12.91 -52.08
C PHE A 592 32.68 13.66 -51.14
N LEU A 593 33.21 14.10 -50.01
CA LEU A 593 32.53 14.91 -49.01
C LEU A 593 33.42 16.07 -48.57
N ARG A 594 32.86 17.28 -48.45
CA ARG A 594 33.64 18.45 -48.03
C ARG A 594 33.66 18.59 -46.51
N ILE A 595 34.75 19.09 -45.94
CA ILE A 595 34.89 19.24 -44.49
C ILE A 595 33.87 20.23 -43.89
N ASP A 596 33.48 21.26 -44.63
CA ASP A 596 32.49 22.25 -44.20
C ASP A 596 31.07 21.67 -44.18
N GLU A 597 30.77 20.73 -45.10
CA GLU A 597 29.53 19.96 -45.06
C GLU A 597 29.51 19.03 -43.85
N ILE A 598 30.62 18.35 -43.55
CA ILE A 598 30.74 17.52 -42.33
C ILE A 598 30.56 18.40 -41.10
N ALA A 599 31.24 19.56 -41.03
CA ALA A 599 31.16 20.46 -39.90
C ALA A 599 29.75 21.01 -39.68
N LYS A 600 29.03 21.35 -40.77
CA LYS A 600 27.65 21.84 -40.70
C LYS A 600 26.70 20.77 -40.15
N GLU A 601 26.80 19.54 -40.65
CA GLU A 601 25.86 18.47 -40.29
C GLU A 601 26.17 17.85 -38.92
N THR A 602 27.45 17.65 -38.60
CA THR A 602 27.86 17.06 -37.32
C THR A 602 27.95 18.09 -36.19
N LYS A 603 27.99 19.40 -36.52
CA LYS A 603 28.27 20.51 -35.59
C LYS A 603 29.59 20.35 -34.83
N GLU A 604 30.55 19.62 -35.40
CA GLU A 604 31.83 19.32 -34.79
C GLU A 604 32.94 20.29 -35.20
N THR A 605 33.99 20.39 -34.37
CA THR A 605 35.12 21.27 -34.66
C THR A 605 36.02 20.71 -35.77
N PRO A 606 36.70 21.57 -36.54
CA PRO A 606 37.62 21.12 -37.60
C PRO A 606 38.70 20.15 -37.11
N ASP A 607 39.13 20.25 -35.84
CA ASP A 607 40.12 19.34 -35.27
C ASP A 607 39.58 17.91 -35.07
N ILE A 608 38.36 17.76 -34.54
CA ILE A 608 37.71 16.46 -34.37
C ILE A 608 37.46 15.82 -35.73
N ILE A 609 36.96 16.61 -36.69
CA ILE A 609 36.70 16.13 -38.05
C ILE A 609 38.00 15.68 -38.72
N ARG A 610 39.08 16.47 -38.61
CA ARG A 610 40.39 16.07 -39.15
C ARG A 610 40.89 14.76 -38.55
N GLN A 611 40.76 14.56 -37.24
CA GLN A 611 41.15 13.31 -36.59
C GLN A 611 40.31 12.12 -37.08
N ALA A 612 39.00 12.29 -37.24
CA ALA A 612 38.11 11.28 -37.81
C ALA A 612 38.50 10.90 -39.25
N LEU A 613 38.76 11.88 -40.11
CA LEU A 613 39.18 11.63 -41.49
C LEU A 613 40.54 10.94 -41.57
N LEU A 614 41.51 11.32 -40.74
CA LEU A 614 42.81 10.65 -40.65
C LEU A 614 42.69 9.19 -40.20
N ARG A 615 41.69 8.87 -39.37
CA ARG A 615 41.44 7.48 -38.96
C ARG A 615 40.79 6.67 -40.07
N LEU A 616 39.81 7.24 -40.77
CA LEU A 616 39.20 6.62 -41.96
C LEU A 616 40.24 6.39 -43.07
N GLU A 617 41.22 7.28 -43.21
CA GLU A 617 42.38 7.09 -44.08
C GLU A 617 43.20 5.86 -43.71
N ARG A 618 43.56 5.72 -42.42
CA ARG A 618 44.30 4.56 -41.91
C ARG A 618 43.52 3.24 -42.08
N GLU A 619 42.20 3.31 -42.02
CA GLU A 619 41.29 2.18 -42.25
C GLU A 619 41.03 1.89 -43.74
N GLY A 620 41.68 2.64 -44.65
CA GLY A 620 41.57 2.46 -46.10
C GLY A 620 40.23 2.88 -46.69
N LYS A 621 39.40 3.62 -45.94
CA LYS A 621 38.05 4.04 -46.36
C LYS A 621 38.07 5.24 -47.31
N GLY A 622 39.18 5.96 -47.40
CA GLY A 622 39.33 7.10 -48.31
C GLY A 622 40.61 7.89 -48.05
N TYR A 623 40.67 9.11 -48.60
CA TYR A 623 41.73 10.06 -48.32
C TYR A 623 41.28 11.52 -48.39
N ALA A 624 41.78 12.35 -47.50
CA ALA A 624 41.58 13.79 -47.48
C ALA A 624 42.62 14.50 -48.36
N LYS A 625 42.16 15.49 -49.13
CA LYS A 625 43.03 16.38 -49.92
C LYS A 625 42.55 17.81 -49.81
N ILE A 626 43.50 18.73 -49.72
CA ILE A 626 43.22 20.17 -49.83
C ILE A 626 43.09 20.53 -51.31
N THR A 627 41.96 21.12 -51.66
CA THR A 627 41.69 21.63 -53.02
C THR A 627 42.46 22.93 -53.29
N PRO A 628 42.65 23.34 -54.56
CA PRO A 628 43.30 24.62 -54.88
C PRO A 628 42.63 25.85 -54.27
N SER A 629 41.34 25.77 -53.93
CA SER A 629 40.57 26.81 -53.23
C SER A 629 40.69 26.76 -51.70
N GLY A 630 41.56 25.91 -51.15
CA GLY A 630 41.81 25.78 -49.71
C GLY A 630 40.81 24.93 -48.94
N ILE A 631 39.83 24.31 -49.61
CA ILE A 631 38.81 23.48 -48.96
C ILE A 631 39.33 22.04 -48.82
N ILE A 632 39.22 21.47 -47.61
CA ILE A 632 39.55 20.06 -47.36
C ILE A 632 38.38 19.19 -47.84
N VAL A 633 38.70 18.19 -48.66
CA VAL A 633 37.74 17.24 -49.23
C VAL A 633 38.19 15.82 -48.94
N PHE A 634 37.28 14.97 -48.45
CA PHE A 634 37.50 13.54 -48.25
C PHE A 634 36.97 12.76 -49.45
N TYR A 635 37.83 12.02 -50.13
CA TYR A 635 37.49 11.16 -51.26
C TYR A 635 37.34 9.72 -50.78
N TYR A 636 36.24 9.06 -51.13
CA TYR A 636 35.98 7.69 -50.72
C TYR A 636 36.76 6.68 -51.57
N SER A 637 37.22 5.60 -50.93
CA SER A 637 37.77 4.44 -51.63
C SER A 637 36.66 3.61 -52.28
N SER A 638 36.94 3.00 -53.43
CA SER A 638 35.97 2.16 -54.16
C SER A 638 35.47 0.95 -53.35
N GLY A 639 36.25 0.45 -52.39
CA GLY A 639 35.86 -0.63 -51.48
C GLY A 639 34.78 -0.27 -50.45
N VAL A 640 34.49 1.02 -50.25
CA VAL A 640 33.44 1.46 -49.29
C VAL A 640 32.04 1.24 -49.85
N PHE A 641 31.89 1.27 -51.18
CA PHE A 641 30.60 1.12 -51.88
C PHE A 641 30.29 -0.33 -52.26
N ARG A 642 31.19 -1.27 -51.96
CA ARG A 642 30.96 -2.71 -52.12
C ARG A 642 30.44 -3.26 -50.79
N ARG A 643 29.15 -3.10 -50.55
CA ARG A 643 28.41 -3.86 -49.53
C ARG A 643 27.32 -4.68 -50.20
#